data_AF-A0A2V9QU84-F1
#
_entry.id   AF-A0A2V9QU84-F1
#
_cell.length_a   1.000
_cell.length_b   1.000
_cell.length_c   1.000
_cell.angle_alpha   90.00
_cell.angle_beta   90.00
_cell.angle_gamma   90.00
#
_symmetry.space_group_name_H-M   'P 1'
#
loop_
_entity.id
_entity.type
_entity.pdbx_description
1 polymer ?
#
loop_
_entity_poly.entity_id
_entity_poly.type
_entity_poly.pdbx_seq_one_letter_code
_entity_poly.pdbx_strand_id
1 'polypeptide(L)'
;SEFKAARHALENLVAESPERAEYARSLALVLYSQGLTYAQENTPEARQKALGLYAQALQCLRSTGGVANNNRRILDLKAYLHQQTGDVVRDQGALANAISAYEDAARIWTETVKLAREPSDALKSLSSIHWSLAAAYVMAGQPARAASQYNEAAEAIDRALKLRPRDTTLLEQKAKIQRAVSGMWLKQGNLTRSIEALESAFGTAKQAFNYEPYDYDLMQFLESFEKLIKNFNETAGSAVPSDSNSRPSPQLLQRLTERVHFDALLLPEGYVTKDDKLVTEDGVIVTAKPQNWALPPLIPGAWHTLVPQELETEIKHLPASDERFTHGQIARVRVLPLNFYNNSMMFEAEVRQENGERGVINYIRRGDETIFLDGKSQLIHDMNQKLPPNLDTVDQATAYLRFFAGSIKGDYGRFNLIDRAEELHWLPEATDKLRANLAHIITPLIVQETRDGRWGAIGTVQYTDAVFYAIFRLSRNGEVDMRGDNPVAAELPILAESFVNGIRLPYTDEVQLEEIRAGLKKNPNDKSALKKMASLYSKLKRWKDAVEAQQSWVAFLQREPAKDDKEQREKLKGEYVSLSRYQLFARDFAGALASSEAGRRLDESYLPLDTNRAHALLFLGRTQEAEAIYLQHRGKKMGANSGKKWEESILEDFKALEKERVTHPEMTRIQKLLKVVSK
;
A
#
# COMPACT_ATOMS: atom_id res chain seq x y z
N SER A 1 -17.49 8.09 -34.50
CA SER A 1 -17.34 7.20 -33.33
C SER A 1 -17.97 5.86 -33.65
N GLU A 2 -17.46 4.79 -33.05
CA GLU A 2 -17.90 3.40 -33.26
C GLU A 2 -19.41 3.19 -33.02
N PHE A 3 -19.99 3.91 -32.05
CA PHE A 3 -21.44 3.92 -31.79
C PHE A 3 -22.28 4.35 -33.00
N LYS A 4 -21.81 5.32 -33.80
CA LYS A 4 -22.57 5.85 -34.95
C LYS A 4 -22.64 4.82 -36.09
N ALA A 5 -21.54 4.10 -36.32
CA ALA A 5 -21.47 3.05 -37.34
C ALA A 5 -22.31 1.83 -36.93
N ALA A 6 -22.19 1.37 -35.67
CA ALA A 6 -22.97 0.26 -35.14
C ALA A 6 -24.48 0.57 -35.15
N ARG A 7 -24.86 1.78 -34.74
CA ARG A 7 -26.26 2.23 -34.75
C ARG A 7 -26.85 2.22 -36.15
N HIS A 8 -26.16 2.80 -37.15
CA HIS A 8 -26.67 2.84 -38.53
C HIS A 8 -26.84 1.44 -39.12
N ALA A 9 -25.89 0.52 -38.87
CA ALA A 9 -26.01 -0.86 -39.34
C ALA A 9 -27.22 -1.57 -38.72
N LEU A 10 -27.44 -1.37 -37.41
CA LEU A 10 -28.57 -1.98 -36.69
C LEU A 10 -29.93 -1.35 -37.05
N GLU A 11 -29.97 -0.04 -37.35
CA GLU A 11 -31.18 0.64 -37.85
C GLU A 11 -31.64 0.03 -39.19
N ASN A 12 -30.70 -0.25 -40.09
CA ASN A 12 -31.00 -0.93 -41.36
C ASN A 12 -31.52 -2.36 -41.13
N LEU A 13 -30.86 -3.13 -40.26
CA LEU A 13 -31.28 -4.50 -39.93
C LEU A 13 -32.67 -4.58 -39.29
N VAL A 14 -33.03 -3.60 -38.45
CA VAL A 14 -34.36 -3.51 -37.86
C VAL A 14 -35.41 -3.14 -38.91
N ALA A 15 -35.08 -2.29 -39.88
CA ALA A 15 -35.97 -1.92 -40.98
C ALA A 15 -36.18 -3.07 -41.98
N GLU A 16 -35.14 -3.85 -42.27
CA GLU A 16 -35.18 -4.99 -43.20
C GLU A 16 -35.84 -6.24 -42.60
N SER A 17 -35.84 -6.40 -41.28
CA SER A 17 -36.38 -7.59 -40.58
C SER A 17 -37.06 -7.22 -39.25
N PRO A 18 -38.20 -6.49 -39.28
CA PRO A 18 -38.87 -5.97 -38.10
C PRO A 18 -39.42 -7.07 -37.16
N GLU A 19 -39.60 -8.30 -37.64
CA GLU A 19 -40.02 -9.47 -36.88
C GLU A 19 -38.93 -10.04 -35.97
N ARG A 20 -37.64 -9.69 -36.21
CA ARG A 20 -36.51 -10.18 -35.41
C ARG A 20 -36.27 -9.28 -34.20
N ALA A 21 -36.93 -9.61 -33.09
CA ALA A 21 -36.83 -8.86 -31.83
C ALA A 21 -35.38 -8.72 -31.28
N GLU A 22 -34.45 -9.59 -31.67
CA GLU A 22 -33.04 -9.51 -31.28
C GLU A 22 -32.29 -8.31 -31.90
N TYR A 23 -32.67 -7.90 -33.12
CA TYR A 23 -32.07 -6.73 -33.77
C TYR A 23 -32.53 -5.44 -33.08
N ALA A 24 -33.82 -5.35 -32.76
CA ALA A 24 -34.35 -4.25 -31.97
C ALA A 24 -33.71 -4.18 -30.57
N ARG A 25 -33.50 -5.34 -29.93
CA ARG A 25 -32.76 -5.41 -28.67
C ARG A 25 -31.32 -4.90 -28.80
N SER A 26 -30.62 -5.29 -29.86
CA SER A 26 -29.23 -4.89 -30.09
C SER A 26 -29.12 -3.39 -30.39
N LEU A 27 -30.04 -2.84 -31.19
CA LEU A 27 -30.14 -1.41 -31.43
C LEU A 27 -30.43 -0.64 -30.14
N ALA A 28 -31.40 -1.09 -29.34
CA ALA A 28 -31.72 -0.50 -28.06
C ALA A 28 -30.55 -0.54 -27.07
N LEU A 29 -29.73 -1.60 -27.10
CA LEU A 29 -28.52 -1.70 -26.27
C LEU A 29 -27.46 -0.67 -26.68
N VAL A 30 -27.25 -0.47 -27.99
CA VAL A 30 -26.33 0.56 -28.50
C VAL A 30 -26.81 1.96 -28.11
N LEU A 31 -28.10 2.24 -28.23
CA LEU A 31 -28.72 3.50 -27.81
C LEU A 31 -28.60 3.72 -26.30
N TYR A 32 -28.81 2.67 -25.51
CA TYR A 32 -28.61 2.67 -24.07
C TYR A 32 -27.16 2.99 -23.69
N SER A 33 -26.18 2.29 -24.26
CA SER A 33 -24.76 2.53 -23.99
C SER A 33 -24.32 3.94 -24.38
N GLN A 34 -24.81 4.46 -25.51
CA GLN A 34 -24.55 5.85 -25.91
C GLN A 34 -25.26 6.86 -24.98
N GLY A 35 -26.44 6.52 -24.45
CA GLY A 35 -27.11 7.33 -23.45
C GLY A 35 -26.33 7.41 -22.14
N LEU A 36 -25.76 6.29 -21.69
CA LEU A 36 -24.91 6.25 -20.49
C LEU A 36 -23.69 7.16 -20.61
N THR A 37 -23.02 7.18 -21.78
CA THR A 37 -21.86 8.06 -21.98
C THR A 37 -22.23 9.53 -21.84
N TYR A 38 -23.39 9.95 -22.37
CA TYR A 38 -23.86 11.32 -22.20
C TYR A 38 -24.33 11.62 -20.77
N ALA A 39 -24.93 10.64 -20.07
CA ALA A 39 -25.35 10.83 -18.68
C ALA A 39 -24.15 11.11 -17.75
N GLN A 40 -22.98 10.52 -18.03
CA GLN A 40 -21.75 10.72 -17.26
C GLN A 40 -21.14 12.12 -17.42
N GLU A 41 -21.35 12.80 -18.55
CA GLU A 41 -20.85 14.17 -18.79
C GLU A 41 -21.49 15.22 -17.86
N ASN A 42 -22.61 14.87 -17.22
CA ASN A 42 -23.28 15.63 -16.16
C ASN A 42 -23.68 17.09 -16.50
N THR A 43 -23.70 17.46 -17.78
CA THR A 43 -24.18 18.76 -18.27
C THR A 43 -25.69 18.71 -18.60
N PRO A 44 -26.42 19.82 -18.51
CA PRO A 44 -27.84 19.87 -18.91
C PRO A 44 -28.09 19.35 -20.33
N GLU A 45 -27.22 19.73 -21.28
CA GLU A 45 -27.32 19.33 -22.68
C GLU A 45 -27.05 17.84 -22.89
N ALA A 46 -26.06 17.28 -22.20
CA ALA A 46 -25.76 15.85 -22.28
C ALA A 46 -26.85 15.01 -21.62
N ARG A 47 -27.39 15.43 -20.47
CA ARG A 47 -28.54 14.78 -19.83
C ARG A 47 -29.75 14.75 -20.75
N GLN A 48 -30.04 15.84 -21.46
CA GLN A 48 -31.14 15.87 -22.43
C GLN A 48 -30.91 14.90 -23.60
N LYS A 49 -29.68 14.81 -24.11
CA LYS A 49 -29.31 13.83 -25.14
C LYS A 49 -29.47 12.39 -24.64
N ALA A 50 -29.06 12.10 -23.41
CA ALA A 50 -29.21 10.79 -22.79
C ALA A 50 -30.69 10.38 -22.70
N LEU A 51 -31.56 11.27 -22.20
CA LEU A 51 -33.00 11.02 -22.13
C LEU A 51 -33.62 10.77 -23.52
N GLY A 52 -33.20 11.53 -24.53
CA GLY A 52 -33.63 11.31 -25.92
C GLY A 52 -33.23 9.92 -26.45
N LEU A 53 -32.02 9.46 -26.15
CA LEU A 53 -31.53 8.14 -26.55
C LEU A 53 -32.26 7.00 -25.81
N TYR A 54 -32.51 7.16 -24.50
CA TYR A 54 -33.28 6.17 -23.74
C TYR A 54 -34.72 6.07 -24.24
N ALA A 55 -35.36 7.19 -24.57
CA ALA A 55 -36.69 7.21 -25.17
C ALA A 55 -36.73 6.49 -26.53
N GLN A 56 -35.73 6.73 -27.39
CA GLN A 56 -35.58 6.02 -28.67
C GLN A 56 -35.39 4.51 -28.47
N ALA A 57 -34.57 4.11 -27.50
CA ALA A 57 -34.36 2.71 -27.16
C ALA A 57 -35.66 2.04 -26.69
N LEU A 58 -36.42 2.69 -25.79
CA LEU A 58 -37.72 2.20 -25.33
C LEU A 58 -38.74 2.10 -26.47
N GLN A 59 -38.75 3.07 -27.40
CA GLN A 59 -39.62 3.03 -28.58
C GLN A 59 -39.27 1.86 -29.49
N CYS A 60 -37.97 1.62 -29.74
CA CYS A 60 -37.48 0.48 -30.51
C CYS A 60 -37.91 -0.86 -29.88
N LEU A 61 -37.87 -0.98 -28.56
CA LEU A 61 -38.32 -2.18 -27.85
C LEU A 61 -39.85 -2.31 -27.71
N ARG A 62 -40.62 -1.26 -28.03
CA ARG A 62 -42.10 -1.31 -28.08
C ARG A 62 -42.60 -1.79 -29.44
N SER A 63 -41.89 -1.48 -30.53
CA SER A 63 -42.29 -1.87 -31.88
C SER A 63 -42.17 -3.37 -32.18
N THR A 64 -41.55 -4.16 -31.30
CA THR A 64 -41.37 -5.62 -31.44
C THR A 64 -42.61 -6.48 -31.11
N GLY A 65 -43.76 -5.88 -30.76
CA GLY A 65 -45.02 -6.59 -30.50
C GLY A 65 -45.01 -7.55 -29.29
N GLY A 66 -45.96 -8.49 -29.25
CA GLY A 66 -46.21 -9.41 -28.10
C GLY A 66 -45.08 -10.40 -27.78
N VAL A 67 -44.16 -10.64 -28.72
CA VAL A 67 -42.97 -11.51 -28.54
C VAL A 67 -42.00 -10.93 -27.49
N ALA A 68 -42.02 -9.61 -27.29
CA ALA A 68 -41.19 -8.93 -26.30
C ALA A 68 -41.70 -9.00 -24.86
N ASN A 69 -42.97 -9.40 -24.63
CA ASN A 69 -43.56 -9.37 -23.30
C ASN A 69 -43.11 -10.56 -22.42
N ASN A 70 -42.62 -11.65 -23.02
CA ASN A 70 -42.12 -12.83 -22.29
C ASN A 70 -40.61 -13.06 -22.47
N ASN A 71 -39.89 -12.18 -23.19
CA ASN A 71 -38.45 -12.31 -23.36
C ASN A 71 -37.71 -11.56 -22.24
N ARG A 72 -37.16 -12.32 -21.28
CA ARG A 72 -36.40 -11.80 -20.14
C ARG A 72 -35.35 -10.76 -20.54
N ARG A 73 -34.55 -11.03 -21.58
CA ARG A 73 -33.45 -10.12 -21.97
C ARG A 73 -33.95 -8.76 -22.50
N ILE A 74 -35.18 -8.69 -22.99
CA ILE A 74 -35.82 -7.44 -23.43
C ILE A 74 -36.46 -6.73 -22.23
N LEU A 75 -37.09 -7.47 -21.32
CA LEU A 75 -37.64 -6.93 -20.08
C LEU A 75 -36.53 -6.30 -19.22
N ASP A 76 -35.41 -7.00 -19.01
CA ASP A 76 -34.25 -6.51 -18.28
C ASP A 76 -33.77 -5.16 -18.85
N LEU A 77 -33.60 -5.08 -20.18
CA LEU A 77 -33.15 -3.86 -20.85
C LEU A 77 -34.17 -2.70 -20.72
N LYS A 78 -35.48 -2.98 -20.82
CA LYS A 78 -36.52 -1.97 -20.58
C LYS A 78 -36.45 -1.45 -19.15
N ALA A 79 -36.28 -2.33 -18.17
CA ALA A 79 -36.19 -1.94 -16.77
C ALA A 79 -34.93 -1.09 -16.51
N TYR A 80 -33.78 -1.45 -17.08
CA TYR A 80 -32.57 -0.61 -17.00
C TYR A 80 -32.75 0.75 -17.65
N LEU A 81 -33.41 0.84 -18.80
CA LEU A 81 -33.71 2.12 -19.46
C LEU A 81 -34.60 3.02 -18.60
N HIS A 82 -35.63 2.45 -17.96
CA HIS A 82 -36.49 3.16 -17.02
C HIS A 82 -35.71 3.60 -15.77
N GLN A 83 -34.84 2.75 -15.22
CA GLN A 83 -33.95 3.10 -14.11
C GLN A 83 -33.05 4.29 -14.46
N GLN A 84 -32.33 4.22 -15.58
CA GLN A 84 -31.43 5.30 -15.99
C GLN A 84 -32.17 6.60 -16.30
N THR A 85 -33.39 6.51 -16.85
CA THR A 85 -34.28 7.67 -16.99
C THR A 85 -34.60 8.26 -15.61
N GLY A 86 -34.96 7.42 -14.64
CA GLY A 86 -35.21 7.85 -13.27
C GLY A 86 -34.01 8.52 -12.61
N ASP A 87 -32.80 7.98 -12.79
CA ASP A 87 -31.56 8.53 -12.23
C ASP A 87 -31.26 9.93 -12.80
N VAL A 88 -31.28 10.08 -14.13
CA VAL A 88 -31.01 11.38 -14.79
C VAL A 88 -32.02 12.44 -14.38
N VAL A 89 -33.31 12.09 -14.30
CA VAL A 89 -34.38 13.06 -14.01
C VAL A 89 -34.44 13.40 -12.50
N ARG A 90 -34.06 12.45 -11.62
CA ARG A 90 -33.83 12.71 -10.18
C ARG A 90 -32.73 13.75 -10.00
N ASP A 91 -31.62 13.61 -10.72
CA ASP A 91 -30.46 14.51 -10.62
C ASP A 91 -30.74 15.90 -11.23
N GLN A 92 -31.83 16.05 -11.99
CA GLN A 92 -32.40 17.33 -12.43
C GLN A 92 -33.40 17.93 -11.42
N GLY A 93 -33.71 17.23 -10.32
CA GLY A 93 -34.68 17.64 -9.31
C GLY A 93 -36.15 17.38 -9.69
N ALA A 94 -36.42 16.77 -10.84
CA ALA A 94 -37.77 16.44 -11.28
C ALA A 94 -38.25 15.11 -10.66
N LEU A 95 -38.42 15.13 -9.33
CA LEU A 95 -38.66 13.95 -8.51
C LEU A 95 -39.91 13.15 -8.89
N ALA A 96 -41.00 13.81 -9.32
CA ALA A 96 -42.21 13.12 -9.75
C ALA A 96 -41.99 12.23 -10.99
N ASN A 97 -41.22 12.74 -11.96
CA ASN A 97 -40.86 11.99 -13.17
C ASN A 97 -39.89 10.86 -12.84
N ALA A 98 -38.95 11.09 -11.91
CA ALA A 98 -38.03 10.06 -11.44
C ALA A 98 -38.77 8.90 -10.77
N ILE A 99 -39.70 9.20 -9.86
CA ILE A 99 -40.55 8.21 -9.18
C ILE A 99 -41.33 7.39 -10.21
N SER A 100 -42.00 8.05 -11.16
CA SER A 100 -42.76 7.36 -12.21
C SER A 100 -41.87 6.42 -13.05
N ALA A 101 -40.65 6.85 -13.41
CA ALA A 101 -39.72 6.02 -14.16
C ALA A 101 -39.24 4.80 -13.35
N TYR A 102 -38.95 4.97 -12.05
CA TYR A 102 -38.58 3.83 -11.22
C TYR A 102 -39.76 2.89 -10.93
N GLU A 103 -41.00 3.38 -10.83
CA GLU A 103 -42.20 2.54 -10.69
C GLU A 103 -42.40 1.64 -11.93
N ASP A 104 -42.16 2.19 -13.13
CA ASP A 104 -42.14 1.39 -14.36
C ASP A 104 -41.03 0.33 -14.33
N ALA A 105 -39.82 0.67 -13.87
CA ALA A 105 -38.74 -0.30 -13.71
C ALA A 105 -39.07 -1.40 -12.69
N ALA A 106 -39.66 -1.05 -11.55
CA ALA A 106 -40.05 -1.98 -10.49
C ALA A 106 -41.09 -2.98 -10.97
N ARG A 107 -42.10 -2.49 -11.72
CA ARG A 107 -43.12 -3.34 -12.35
C ARG A 107 -42.51 -4.34 -13.32
N ILE A 108 -41.56 -3.91 -14.15
CA ILE A 108 -40.91 -4.80 -15.13
C ILE A 108 -40.01 -5.83 -14.43
N TRP A 109 -39.23 -5.43 -13.42
CA TRP A 109 -38.42 -6.39 -12.65
C TRP A 109 -39.28 -7.38 -11.87
N THR A 110 -40.45 -6.96 -11.38
CA THR A 110 -41.42 -7.87 -10.73
C THR A 110 -41.90 -8.95 -11.70
N GLU A 111 -42.24 -8.59 -12.94
CA GLU A 111 -42.58 -9.58 -13.97
C GLU A 111 -41.39 -10.46 -14.36
N THR A 112 -40.19 -9.87 -14.43
CA THR A 112 -38.96 -10.60 -14.73
C THR A 112 -38.66 -11.68 -13.69
N VAL A 113 -38.87 -11.38 -12.40
CA VAL A 113 -38.71 -12.35 -11.30
C VAL A 113 -39.67 -13.53 -11.45
N LYS A 114 -40.91 -13.32 -11.92
CA LYS A 114 -41.88 -14.40 -12.15
C LYS A 114 -41.49 -15.32 -13.31
N LEU A 115 -40.86 -14.77 -14.34
CA LEU A 115 -40.44 -15.51 -15.54
C LEU A 115 -39.09 -16.23 -15.38
N ALA A 116 -38.26 -15.80 -14.43
CA ALA A 116 -36.91 -16.30 -14.26
C ALA A 116 -36.88 -17.68 -13.58
N ARG A 117 -36.26 -18.67 -14.24
CA ARG A 117 -35.90 -19.96 -13.62
C ARG A 117 -34.94 -19.78 -12.44
N GLU A 118 -33.96 -18.90 -12.63
CA GLU A 118 -33.00 -18.45 -11.61
C GLU A 118 -33.21 -16.94 -11.38
N PRO A 119 -34.03 -16.56 -10.37
CA PRO A 119 -34.44 -15.18 -10.20
C PRO A 119 -33.45 -14.34 -9.37
N SER A 120 -32.33 -14.89 -8.89
CA SER A 120 -31.44 -14.19 -7.94
C SER A 120 -30.93 -12.83 -8.47
N ASP A 121 -30.50 -12.75 -9.74
CA ASP A 121 -30.06 -11.47 -10.32
C ASP A 121 -31.22 -10.51 -10.57
N ALA A 122 -32.40 -11.01 -10.94
CA ALA A 122 -33.59 -10.19 -11.11
C ALA A 122 -34.10 -9.64 -9.76
N LEU A 123 -33.97 -10.42 -8.68
CA LEU A 123 -34.25 -10.00 -7.31
C LEU A 123 -33.25 -8.95 -6.82
N LYS A 124 -31.96 -9.11 -7.15
CA LYS A 124 -30.92 -8.10 -6.89
C LYS A 124 -31.25 -6.77 -7.56
N SER A 125 -31.63 -6.79 -8.84
CA SER A 125 -32.04 -5.61 -9.60
C SER A 125 -33.34 -5.00 -9.06
N LEU A 126 -34.35 -5.82 -8.74
CA LEU A 126 -35.60 -5.37 -8.12
C LEU A 126 -35.35 -4.64 -6.79
N SER A 127 -34.47 -5.21 -5.95
CA SER A 127 -34.02 -4.58 -4.70
C SER A 127 -33.38 -3.21 -4.95
N SER A 128 -32.50 -3.11 -5.95
CA SER A 128 -31.86 -1.83 -6.32
C SER A 128 -32.89 -0.78 -6.76
N ILE A 129 -33.93 -1.17 -7.50
CA ILE A 129 -34.98 -0.22 -7.91
C ILE A 129 -35.80 0.26 -6.73
N HIS A 130 -36.20 -0.64 -5.82
CA HIS A 130 -36.92 -0.24 -4.62
C HIS A 130 -36.07 0.67 -3.72
N TRP A 131 -34.76 0.49 -3.67
CA TRP A 131 -33.86 1.45 -3.03
C TRP A 131 -33.89 2.81 -3.75
N SER A 132 -33.74 2.86 -5.08
CA SER A 132 -33.82 4.13 -5.82
C SER A 132 -35.16 4.86 -5.63
N LEU A 133 -36.28 4.11 -5.60
CA LEU A 133 -37.61 4.64 -5.25
C LEU A 133 -37.63 5.22 -3.84
N ALA A 134 -37.11 4.48 -2.86
CA ALA A 134 -37.04 4.93 -1.48
C ALA A 134 -36.24 6.24 -1.36
N ALA A 135 -35.08 6.32 -2.01
CA ALA A 135 -34.26 7.52 -2.04
C ALA A 135 -34.99 8.71 -2.67
N ALA A 136 -35.70 8.51 -3.79
CA ALA A 136 -36.51 9.54 -4.43
C ALA A 136 -37.67 10.01 -3.53
N TYR A 137 -38.34 9.10 -2.82
CA TYR A 137 -39.37 9.44 -1.84
C TYR A 137 -38.81 10.20 -0.63
N VAL A 138 -37.59 9.89 -0.16
CA VAL A 138 -36.91 10.70 0.87
C VAL A 138 -36.67 12.12 0.37
N MET A 139 -36.14 12.29 -0.85
CA MET A 139 -35.91 13.61 -1.44
C MET A 139 -37.21 14.39 -1.64
N ALA A 140 -38.31 13.70 -1.93
CA ALA A 140 -39.64 14.29 -2.11
C ALA A 140 -40.37 14.59 -0.79
N GLY A 141 -39.73 14.36 0.37
CA GLY A 141 -40.34 14.60 1.68
C GLY A 141 -41.46 13.62 2.04
N GLN A 142 -41.43 12.40 1.49
CA GLN A 142 -42.46 11.36 1.68
C GLN A 142 -41.91 10.12 2.44
N PRO A 143 -41.55 10.26 3.73
CA PRO A 143 -40.84 9.23 4.51
C PRO A 143 -41.61 7.92 4.69
N ALA A 144 -42.94 7.95 4.79
CA ALA A 144 -43.75 6.74 4.93
C ALA A 144 -43.67 5.86 3.67
N ARG A 145 -43.69 6.49 2.48
CA ARG A 145 -43.49 5.79 1.21
C ARG A 145 -42.06 5.31 1.06
N ALA A 146 -41.08 6.11 1.47
CA ALA A 146 -39.68 5.68 1.48
C ALA A 146 -39.45 4.43 2.35
N ALA A 147 -40.02 4.40 3.56
CA ALA A 147 -39.91 3.24 4.45
C ALA A 147 -40.53 1.98 3.84
N SER A 148 -41.71 2.10 3.21
CA SER A 148 -42.32 0.99 2.47
C SER A 148 -41.41 0.47 1.37
N GLN A 149 -40.79 1.35 0.58
CA GLN A 149 -39.89 0.95 -0.49
C GLN A 149 -38.57 0.34 0.01
N TYR A 150 -38.03 0.81 1.14
CA TYR A 150 -36.88 0.15 1.76
C TYR A 150 -37.20 -1.27 2.24
N ASN A 151 -38.42 -1.52 2.73
CA ASN A 151 -38.84 -2.87 3.10
C ASN A 151 -38.94 -3.79 1.88
N GLU A 152 -39.51 -3.32 0.77
CA GLU A 152 -39.53 -4.07 -0.50
C GLU A 152 -38.10 -4.37 -1.00
N ALA A 153 -37.18 -3.40 -0.87
CA ALA A 153 -35.78 -3.60 -1.21
C ALA A 153 -35.11 -4.68 -0.34
N ALA A 154 -35.38 -4.67 0.97
CA ALA A 154 -34.89 -5.64 1.92
C ALA A 154 -35.47 -7.05 1.68
N GLU A 155 -36.77 -7.16 1.38
CA GLU A 155 -37.40 -8.44 1.08
C GLU A 155 -36.84 -9.06 -0.21
N ALA A 156 -36.66 -8.24 -1.26
CA ALA A 156 -36.10 -8.70 -2.53
C ALA A 156 -34.65 -9.21 -2.36
N ILE A 157 -33.81 -8.49 -1.61
CA ILE A 157 -32.41 -8.93 -1.38
C ILE A 157 -32.34 -10.16 -0.47
N ASP A 158 -33.21 -10.28 0.53
CA ASP A 158 -33.29 -11.47 1.38
C ASP A 158 -33.73 -12.71 0.59
N ARG A 159 -34.68 -12.55 -0.35
CA ARG A 159 -35.05 -13.62 -1.29
C ARG A 159 -33.88 -14.00 -2.20
N ALA A 160 -33.08 -13.03 -2.64
CA ALA A 160 -31.87 -13.32 -3.43
C ALA A 160 -30.82 -14.09 -2.61
N LEU A 161 -30.60 -13.68 -1.35
CA LEU A 161 -29.68 -14.33 -0.41
C LEU A 161 -30.13 -15.72 0.02
N LYS A 162 -31.43 -16.02 0.08
CA LYS A 162 -31.92 -17.40 0.26
C LYS A 162 -31.45 -18.34 -0.84
N LEU A 163 -31.29 -17.84 -2.07
CA LEU A 163 -30.79 -18.60 -3.21
C LEU A 163 -29.26 -18.66 -3.24
N ARG A 164 -28.59 -17.58 -2.82
CA ARG A 164 -27.12 -17.48 -2.75
C ARG A 164 -26.66 -16.91 -1.40
N PRO A 165 -26.60 -17.74 -0.33
CA PRO A 165 -26.37 -17.24 1.04
C PRO A 165 -24.98 -16.66 1.32
N ARG A 166 -23.99 -16.98 0.47
CA ARG A 166 -22.59 -16.54 0.62
C ARG A 166 -22.15 -15.54 -0.45
N ASP A 167 -23.08 -15.00 -1.23
CA ASP A 167 -22.75 -14.01 -2.25
C ASP A 167 -22.46 -12.65 -1.58
N THR A 168 -21.19 -12.29 -1.53
CA THR A 168 -20.68 -11.08 -0.89
C THR A 168 -21.26 -9.81 -1.51
N THR A 169 -21.54 -9.83 -2.82
CA THR A 169 -22.17 -8.69 -3.51
C THR A 169 -23.62 -8.46 -3.08
N LEU A 170 -24.36 -9.53 -2.76
CA LEU A 170 -25.72 -9.44 -2.23
C LEU A 170 -25.74 -8.99 -0.77
N LEU A 171 -24.80 -9.48 0.03
CA LEU A 171 -24.62 -9.07 1.44
C LEU A 171 -24.22 -7.59 1.54
N GLU A 172 -23.30 -7.14 0.68
CA GLU A 172 -22.91 -5.73 0.61
C GLU A 172 -24.10 -4.83 0.24
N GLN A 173 -24.90 -5.22 -0.76
CA GLN A 173 -26.11 -4.48 -1.13
C GLN A 173 -27.12 -4.41 0.02
N LYS A 174 -27.34 -5.51 0.73
CA LYS A 174 -28.21 -5.54 1.92
C LYS A 174 -27.72 -4.60 3.02
N ALA A 175 -26.42 -4.61 3.31
CA ALA A 175 -25.81 -3.71 4.28
C ALA A 175 -25.96 -2.23 3.88
N LYS A 176 -25.80 -1.91 2.58
CA LYS A 176 -26.03 -0.55 2.05
C LYS A 176 -27.48 -0.10 2.22
N ILE A 177 -28.46 -0.98 2.00
CA ILE A 177 -29.90 -0.70 2.22
C ILE A 177 -30.18 -0.43 3.71
N GLN A 178 -29.68 -1.28 4.61
CA GLN A 178 -29.83 -1.09 6.06
C GLN A 178 -29.22 0.24 6.53
N ARG A 179 -28.06 0.62 5.99
CA ARG A 179 -27.44 1.93 6.23
C ARG A 179 -28.32 3.09 5.74
N ALA A 180 -28.95 2.96 4.57
CA ALA A 180 -29.86 3.97 4.05
C ALA A 180 -31.12 4.13 4.93
N VAL A 181 -31.65 3.03 5.48
CA VAL A 181 -32.73 3.02 6.48
C VAL A 181 -32.29 3.74 7.75
N SER A 182 -31.07 3.49 8.23
CA SER A 182 -30.51 4.21 9.38
C SER A 182 -30.50 5.73 9.14
N GLY A 183 -30.03 6.18 7.98
CA GLY A 183 -30.02 7.61 7.61
C GLY A 183 -31.41 8.24 7.50
N MET A 184 -32.41 7.48 7.04
CA MET A 184 -33.81 7.91 7.03
C MET A 184 -34.35 8.14 8.45
N TRP A 185 -34.13 7.18 9.36
CA TRP A 185 -34.57 7.31 10.75
C TRP A 185 -33.85 8.44 11.50
N LEU A 186 -32.56 8.65 11.21
CA LEU A 186 -31.79 9.76 11.75
C LEU A 186 -32.40 11.11 11.38
N LYS A 187 -32.76 11.30 10.09
CA LYS A 187 -33.42 12.53 9.61
C LYS A 187 -34.81 12.76 10.25
N GLN A 188 -35.46 11.70 10.73
CA GLN A 188 -36.74 11.78 11.42
C GLN A 188 -36.58 11.96 12.95
N GLY A 189 -35.36 12.05 13.46
CA GLY A 189 -35.08 12.15 14.89
C GLY A 189 -35.30 10.85 15.67
N ASN A 190 -35.53 9.72 14.99
CA ASN A 190 -35.70 8.43 15.63
C ASN A 190 -34.34 7.73 15.78
N LEU A 191 -33.57 8.17 16.79
CA LEU A 191 -32.20 7.71 16.98
C LEU A 191 -32.11 6.22 17.32
N THR A 192 -33.08 5.66 18.05
CA THR A 192 -33.11 4.23 18.40
C THR A 192 -33.22 3.35 17.16
N ARG A 193 -34.21 3.60 16.29
CA ARG A 193 -34.34 2.84 15.03
C ARG A 193 -33.17 3.08 14.08
N SER A 194 -32.59 4.28 14.13
CA SER A 194 -31.42 4.61 13.34
C SER A 194 -30.20 3.78 13.74
N ILE A 195 -29.93 3.65 15.05
CA ILE A 195 -28.77 2.90 15.54
C ILE A 195 -28.94 1.39 15.37
N GLU A 196 -30.17 0.85 15.57
CA GLU A 196 -30.47 -0.57 15.32
C GLU A 196 -30.26 -0.95 13.85
N ALA A 197 -30.70 -0.08 12.93
CA ALA A 197 -30.47 -0.29 11.50
C ALA A 197 -28.97 -0.18 11.14
N LEU A 198 -28.21 0.69 11.80
CA LEU A 198 -26.77 0.82 11.60
C LEU A 198 -26.00 -0.41 12.12
N GLU A 199 -26.42 -0.98 13.26
CA GLU A 199 -25.89 -2.24 13.79
C GLU A 199 -26.14 -3.40 12.84
N SER A 200 -27.37 -3.51 12.31
CA SER A 200 -27.73 -4.54 11.34
C SER A 200 -26.91 -4.42 10.05
N ALA A 201 -26.69 -3.18 9.58
CA ALA A 201 -25.84 -2.88 8.43
C ALA A 201 -24.39 -3.31 8.65
N PHE A 202 -23.82 -2.96 9.81
CA PHE A 202 -22.45 -3.36 10.17
C PHE A 202 -22.30 -4.88 10.25
N GLY A 203 -23.23 -5.58 10.92
CA GLY A 203 -23.20 -7.03 11.02
C GLY A 203 -23.23 -7.73 9.66
N THR A 204 -24.07 -7.24 8.74
CA THR A 204 -24.17 -7.78 7.38
C THR A 204 -22.91 -7.50 6.56
N ALA A 205 -22.33 -6.29 6.67
CA ALA A 205 -21.07 -5.95 6.02
C ALA A 205 -19.90 -6.79 6.55
N LYS A 206 -19.84 -7.02 7.87
CA LYS A 206 -18.83 -7.88 8.50
C LYS A 206 -18.97 -9.33 8.04
N GLN A 207 -20.21 -9.81 7.89
CA GLN A 207 -20.47 -11.14 7.33
C GLN A 207 -19.93 -11.26 5.89
N ALA A 208 -20.17 -10.26 5.04
CA ALA A 208 -19.62 -10.24 3.68
C ALA A 208 -18.08 -10.30 3.69
N PHE A 209 -17.46 -9.44 4.50
CA PHE A 209 -16.00 -9.41 4.65
C PHE A 209 -15.44 -10.71 5.21
N ASN A 210 -16.12 -11.39 6.12
CA ASN A 210 -15.66 -12.70 6.62
C ASN A 210 -15.64 -13.78 5.53
N TYR A 211 -16.49 -13.68 4.51
CA TYR A 211 -16.43 -14.56 3.35
C TYR A 211 -15.29 -14.18 2.39
N GLU A 212 -14.97 -12.88 2.26
CA GLU A 212 -13.91 -12.36 1.40
C GLU A 212 -13.05 -11.30 2.14
N PRO A 213 -12.16 -11.71 3.06
CA PRO A 213 -11.46 -10.80 3.99
C PRO A 213 -10.34 -9.95 3.35
N TYR A 214 -10.19 -10.06 2.03
CA TYR A 214 -9.22 -9.33 1.23
C TYR A 214 -9.90 -8.44 0.18
N ASP A 215 -11.23 -8.38 0.17
CA ASP A 215 -11.96 -7.42 -0.65
C ASP A 215 -11.77 -6.02 -0.05
N TYR A 216 -11.05 -5.20 -0.81
CA TYR A 216 -10.69 -3.84 -0.41
C TYR A 216 -11.91 -2.91 -0.32
N ASP A 217 -12.92 -3.11 -1.17
CA ASP A 217 -14.12 -2.29 -1.15
C ASP A 217 -14.97 -2.62 0.08
N LEU A 218 -15.05 -3.91 0.47
CA LEU A 218 -15.68 -4.34 1.73
C LEU A 218 -14.91 -3.83 2.96
N MET A 219 -13.58 -3.84 2.92
CA MET A 219 -12.73 -3.27 3.97
C MET A 219 -13.00 -1.77 4.15
N GLN A 220 -12.95 -0.99 3.07
CA GLN A 220 -13.27 0.43 3.10
C GLN A 220 -14.71 0.70 3.56
N PHE A 221 -15.66 -0.14 3.12
CA PHE A 221 -17.05 -0.01 3.52
C PHE A 221 -17.22 -0.22 5.03
N LEU A 222 -16.53 -1.20 5.61
CA LEU A 222 -16.48 -1.43 7.06
C LEU A 222 -15.83 -0.26 7.83
N GLU A 223 -14.70 0.25 7.36
CA GLU A 223 -14.05 1.44 7.94
C GLU A 223 -14.97 2.66 7.94
N SER A 224 -15.85 2.79 6.94
CA SER A 224 -16.78 3.91 6.85
C SER A 224 -17.78 3.96 8.02
N PHE A 225 -18.08 2.84 8.67
CA PHE A 225 -18.99 2.78 9.81
C PHE A 225 -18.43 3.49 11.04
N GLU A 226 -17.11 3.50 11.24
CA GLU A 226 -16.48 4.19 12.37
C GLU A 226 -16.73 5.70 12.30
N LYS A 227 -16.55 6.28 11.11
CA LYS A 227 -16.85 7.70 10.84
C LYS A 227 -18.34 8.00 11.00
N LEU A 228 -19.21 7.09 10.55
CA LEU A 228 -20.67 7.23 10.67
C LEU A 228 -21.14 7.22 12.13
N ILE A 229 -20.61 6.33 12.97
CA ILE A 229 -20.96 6.26 14.40
C ILE A 229 -20.43 7.49 15.15
N LYS A 230 -19.22 7.96 14.82
CA LYS A 230 -18.70 9.20 15.38
C LYS A 230 -19.59 10.41 15.03
N ASN A 231 -19.97 10.56 13.77
CA ASN A 231 -20.88 11.62 13.33
C ASN A 231 -22.28 11.49 13.96
N PHE A 232 -22.76 10.25 14.19
CA PHE A 232 -24.01 10.00 14.89
C PHE A 232 -23.95 10.52 16.33
N ASN A 233 -22.84 10.29 17.06
CA ASN A 233 -22.63 10.79 18.42
C ASN A 233 -22.62 12.33 18.49
N GLU A 234 -22.03 13.00 17.50
CA GLU A 234 -22.00 14.46 17.39
C GLU A 234 -23.39 15.05 17.04
N THR A 235 -24.14 14.37 16.16
CA THR A 235 -25.49 14.77 15.74
C THR A 235 -26.52 14.56 16.86
N ALA A 236 -26.41 13.46 17.62
CA ALA A 236 -27.24 13.18 18.79
C ALA A 236 -26.99 14.14 19.97
N GLY A 237 -25.78 14.73 20.05
CA GLY A 237 -25.42 15.72 21.06
C GLY A 237 -25.93 17.14 20.78
N SER A 238 -26.25 17.47 19.53
CA SER A 238 -26.56 18.83 19.08
C SER A 238 -28.02 19.10 18.73
N ALA A 239 -28.87 18.07 18.57
CA ALA A 239 -30.16 18.23 17.89
C ALA A 239 -31.46 17.78 18.61
N VAL A 240 -31.48 17.40 19.90
CA VAL A 240 -32.70 16.79 20.49
C VAL A 240 -33.12 17.37 21.86
N PRO A 241 -34.35 17.92 22.00
CA PRO A 241 -34.98 18.24 23.28
C PRO A 241 -35.20 17.01 24.17
N SER A 242 -35.32 17.22 25.48
CA SER A 242 -35.24 16.24 26.57
C SER A 242 -36.37 15.19 26.69
N ASP A 243 -36.85 14.59 25.59
CA ASP A 243 -37.84 13.50 25.65
C ASP A 243 -37.18 12.10 25.57
N SER A 244 -37.62 11.22 26.47
CA SER A 244 -36.98 9.94 26.82
C SER A 244 -37.10 8.83 25.77
N ASN A 245 -37.96 8.98 24.75
CA ASN A 245 -38.19 7.95 23.73
C ASN A 245 -37.25 8.05 22.51
N SER A 246 -36.37 9.05 22.48
CA SER A 246 -35.57 9.40 21.29
C SER A 246 -34.07 9.19 21.48
N ARG A 247 -33.59 8.73 22.64
CA ARG A 247 -32.17 8.42 22.87
C ARG A 247 -31.92 6.91 22.78
N PRO A 248 -30.90 6.46 22.02
CA PRO A 248 -30.45 5.07 22.11
C PRO A 248 -29.93 4.80 23.52
N SER A 249 -30.12 3.57 24.01
CA SER A 249 -29.62 3.23 25.34
C SER A 249 -28.10 3.42 25.39
N PRO A 250 -27.54 3.96 26.49
CA PRO A 250 -26.09 4.10 26.64
C PRO A 250 -25.34 2.78 26.41
N GLN A 251 -25.96 1.63 26.77
CA GLN A 251 -25.38 0.32 26.52
C GLN A 251 -25.31 -0.04 25.03
N LEU A 252 -26.33 0.30 24.23
CA LEU A 252 -26.34 0.03 22.79
C LEU A 252 -25.29 0.88 22.06
N LEU A 253 -25.19 2.15 22.43
CA LEU A 253 -24.21 3.09 21.86
C LEU A 253 -22.77 2.67 22.20
N GLN A 254 -22.55 2.24 23.45
CA GLN A 254 -21.26 1.73 23.90
C GLN A 254 -20.88 0.43 23.17
N ARG A 255 -21.79 -0.55 23.10
CA ARG A 255 -21.55 -1.81 22.37
C ARG A 255 -21.21 -1.58 20.91
N LEU A 256 -21.92 -0.68 20.24
CA LEU A 256 -21.66 -0.39 18.83
C LEU A 256 -20.30 0.29 18.64
N THR A 257 -19.95 1.24 19.52
CA THR A 257 -18.65 1.93 19.49
C THR A 257 -17.50 0.94 19.71
N GLU A 258 -17.66 -0.01 20.64
CA GLU A 258 -16.68 -1.07 20.92
C GLU A 258 -16.54 -2.07 19.75
N ARG A 259 -17.63 -2.39 19.04
CA ARG A 259 -17.64 -3.36 17.93
C ARG A 259 -17.10 -2.81 16.60
N VAL A 260 -17.22 -1.51 16.36
CA VAL A 260 -16.85 -0.87 15.08
C VAL A 260 -15.41 -0.33 15.06
N HIS A 261 -14.70 -0.38 16.19
CA HIS A 261 -13.26 -0.09 16.21
C HIS A 261 -12.53 -1.04 15.25
N PHE A 262 -11.69 -0.49 14.37
CA PHE A 262 -11.07 -1.26 13.28
C PHE A 262 -10.32 -2.53 13.75
N ASP A 263 -9.64 -2.44 14.90
CA ASP A 263 -8.96 -3.59 15.53
C ASP A 263 -9.91 -4.75 15.92
N ALA A 264 -11.20 -4.48 16.12
CA ALA A 264 -12.23 -5.47 16.44
C ALA A 264 -12.85 -6.14 15.19
N LEU A 265 -12.59 -5.61 13.99
CA LEU A 265 -13.06 -6.16 12.71
C LEU A 265 -12.38 -7.51 12.39
N LEU A 266 -11.14 -7.67 12.84
CA LEU A 266 -10.32 -8.87 12.64
C LEU A 266 -10.59 -9.97 13.69
N LEU A 267 -11.50 -9.73 14.64
CA LEU A 267 -11.84 -10.70 15.67
C LEU A 267 -12.89 -11.69 15.14
N PRO A 268 -12.71 -13.01 15.39
CA PRO A 268 -13.73 -14.01 15.10
C PRO A 268 -15.06 -13.68 15.78
N GLU A 269 -16.16 -14.22 15.26
CA GLU A 269 -17.50 -14.07 15.85
C GLU A 269 -17.51 -14.64 17.29
N GLY A 270 -18.08 -13.89 18.25
CA GLY A 270 -18.10 -14.26 19.67
C GLY A 270 -16.89 -13.80 20.50
N TYR A 271 -16.04 -12.91 19.98
CA TYR A 271 -14.87 -12.36 20.70
C TYR A 271 -14.92 -10.83 20.81
N VAL A 272 -14.52 -10.30 21.97
CA VAL A 272 -14.37 -8.87 22.27
C VAL A 272 -13.01 -8.59 22.90
N THR A 273 -12.57 -7.32 22.87
CA THR A 273 -11.35 -6.87 23.55
C THR A 273 -11.69 -6.22 24.89
N LYS A 274 -11.08 -6.68 25.98
CA LYS A 274 -11.20 -6.09 27.32
C LYS A 274 -9.82 -5.97 27.97
N ASP A 275 -9.45 -4.77 28.42
CA ASP A 275 -8.15 -4.49 29.06
C ASP A 275 -6.96 -5.03 28.24
N ASP A 276 -6.96 -4.77 26.93
CA ASP A 276 -5.97 -5.26 25.95
C ASP A 276 -5.87 -6.79 25.80
N LYS A 277 -6.90 -7.53 26.22
CA LYS A 277 -6.98 -9.00 26.10
C LYS A 277 -8.16 -9.43 25.23
N LEU A 278 -7.96 -10.50 24.47
CA LEU A 278 -9.03 -11.20 23.75
C LEU A 278 -9.86 -11.99 24.77
N VAL A 279 -11.17 -11.73 24.81
CA VAL A 279 -12.11 -12.49 25.62
C VAL A 279 -13.26 -12.96 24.74
N THR A 280 -13.75 -14.17 24.99
CA THR A 280 -15.03 -14.61 24.42
C THR A 280 -16.18 -13.81 25.04
N GLU A 281 -17.35 -13.77 24.41
CA GLU A 281 -18.55 -13.06 24.91
C GLU A 281 -19.00 -13.52 26.32
N ASP A 282 -18.68 -14.75 26.70
CA ASP A 282 -18.88 -15.34 28.04
C ASP A 282 -17.72 -15.08 29.02
N GLY A 283 -16.70 -14.31 28.61
CA GLY A 283 -15.65 -13.78 29.47
C GLY A 283 -14.42 -14.69 29.63
N VAL A 284 -14.26 -15.72 28.81
CA VAL A 284 -13.07 -16.59 28.84
C VAL A 284 -11.90 -15.89 28.16
N ILE A 285 -10.81 -15.71 28.90
CA ILE A 285 -9.57 -15.09 28.39
C ILE A 285 -8.84 -16.11 27.53
N VAL A 286 -8.80 -15.88 26.22
CA VAL A 286 -8.02 -16.65 25.26
C VAL A 286 -6.82 -15.78 24.87
N THR A 287 -5.62 -16.30 24.95
CA THR A 287 -4.35 -15.54 25.01
C THR A 287 -4.04 -14.60 23.82
N ALA A 288 -3.16 -13.62 24.11
CA ALA A 288 -2.37 -12.68 23.27
C ALA A 288 -2.81 -12.40 21.81
N LYS A 289 -2.94 -11.09 21.49
CA LYS A 289 -3.12 -10.52 20.14
C LYS A 289 -2.36 -11.34 19.07
N PRO A 290 -2.94 -11.60 17.88
CA PRO A 290 -2.18 -12.13 16.76
C PRO A 290 -0.97 -11.22 16.54
N GLN A 291 0.24 -11.75 16.76
CA GLN A 291 1.44 -10.97 16.49
C GLN A 291 1.56 -10.78 14.98
N ASN A 292 1.77 -9.56 14.51
CA ASN A 292 2.13 -9.33 13.11
C ASN A 292 3.35 -10.18 12.74
N TRP A 293 3.38 -10.67 11.48
CA TRP A 293 4.56 -11.32 10.91
C TRP A 293 5.79 -10.41 11.06
N ALA A 294 6.95 -11.01 11.30
CA ALA A 294 8.21 -10.28 11.42
C ALA A 294 8.51 -9.48 10.14
N LEU A 295 8.11 -10.01 8.98
CA LEU A 295 8.24 -9.38 7.67
C LEU A 295 7.00 -9.64 6.79
N PRO A 296 6.68 -8.73 5.86
CA PRO A 296 5.64 -8.96 4.86
C PRO A 296 5.99 -10.17 3.97
N PRO A 297 5.01 -10.76 3.27
CA PRO A 297 5.27 -11.85 2.32
C PRO A 297 6.30 -11.47 1.26
N LEU A 298 7.12 -12.42 0.83
CA LEU A 298 8.12 -12.16 -0.21
C LEU A 298 7.50 -11.62 -1.50
N ILE A 299 6.34 -12.16 -1.86
CA ILE A 299 5.57 -11.77 -3.04
C ILE A 299 4.08 -11.66 -2.70
N PRO A 300 3.32 -10.80 -3.43
CA PRO A 300 1.87 -10.75 -3.32
C PRO A 300 1.24 -12.11 -3.66
N GLY A 301 0.16 -12.46 -2.96
CA GLY A 301 -0.58 -13.68 -3.20
C GLY A 301 -1.51 -14.06 -2.05
N ALA A 302 -2.36 -15.06 -2.28
CA ALA A 302 -3.25 -15.62 -1.27
C ALA A 302 -2.47 -16.58 -0.35
N TRP A 303 -1.65 -16.02 0.54
CA TRP A 303 -0.88 -16.79 1.51
C TRP A 303 -1.79 -17.41 2.57
N HIS A 304 -1.66 -18.72 2.77
CA HIS A 304 -2.34 -19.45 3.85
C HIS A 304 -1.38 -19.67 5.01
N THR A 305 -1.73 -19.23 6.23
CA THR A 305 -0.93 -19.54 7.42
C THR A 305 -1.35 -20.92 7.93
N LEU A 306 -0.37 -21.82 8.06
CA LEU A 306 -0.62 -23.20 8.46
C LEU A 306 -1.20 -23.27 9.88
N VAL A 307 -2.27 -24.05 10.05
CA VAL A 307 -2.81 -24.36 11.38
C VAL A 307 -1.91 -25.38 12.11
N PRO A 308 -2.01 -25.57 13.43
CA PRO A 308 -1.05 -26.38 14.19
C PRO A 308 -0.78 -27.79 13.62
N GLN A 309 -1.82 -28.50 13.14
CA GLN A 309 -1.66 -29.83 12.55
C GLN A 309 -0.92 -29.81 11.20
N GLU A 310 -1.19 -28.80 10.36
CA GLU A 310 -0.48 -28.59 9.09
C GLU A 310 0.97 -28.19 9.35
N LEU A 311 1.20 -27.32 10.34
CA LEU A 311 2.53 -26.88 10.77
C LEU A 311 3.38 -28.04 11.27
N GLU A 312 2.84 -28.90 12.13
CA GLU A 312 3.55 -30.11 12.58
C GLU A 312 3.91 -31.05 11.43
N THR A 313 3.05 -31.13 10.41
CA THR A 313 3.32 -31.93 9.21
C THR A 313 4.43 -31.31 8.38
N GLU A 314 4.38 -29.99 8.17
CA GLU A 314 5.39 -29.27 7.40
C GLU A 314 6.76 -29.30 8.09
N ILE A 315 6.82 -29.10 9.41
CA ILE A 315 8.08 -29.18 10.17
C ILE A 315 8.78 -30.53 9.99
N LYS A 316 8.04 -31.64 9.85
CA LYS A 316 8.62 -32.97 9.59
C LYS A 316 9.27 -33.11 8.21
N HIS A 317 8.88 -32.29 7.24
CA HIS A 317 9.53 -32.23 5.92
C HIS A 317 10.81 -31.40 5.93
N LEU A 318 11.05 -30.61 6.97
CA LEU A 318 12.25 -29.82 7.14
C LEU A 318 13.35 -30.61 7.87
N PRO A 319 14.64 -30.40 7.55
CA PRO A 319 15.72 -31.00 8.30
C PRO A 319 15.62 -30.64 9.80
N ALA A 320 15.93 -31.59 10.68
CA ALA A 320 15.85 -31.39 12.13
C ALA A 320 16.73 -30.24 12.63
N SER A 321 17.85 -30.00 11.95
CA SER A 321 18.74 -28.86 12.14
C SER A 321 19.33 -28.44 10.80
N ASP A 322 19.40 -27.14 10.60
CA ASP A 322 19.99 -26.45 9.48
C ASP A 322 20.81 -25.27 10.01
N GLU A 323 21.78 -24.76 9.26
CA GLU A 323 22.56 -23.57 9.67
C GLU A 323 21.68 -22.34 9.95
N ARG A 324 20.47 -22.30 9.38
CA ARG A 324 19.49 -21.23 9.56
C ARG A 324 18.56 -21.43 10.76
N PHE A 325 18.27 -22.66 11.17
CA PHE A 325 17.26 -22.94 12.19
C PHE A 325 17.33 -24.35 12.79
N THR A 326 16.68 -24.49 13.93
CA THR A 326 16.20 -25.75 14.51
C THR A 326 14.68 -25.76 14.56
N HIS A 327 14.04 -26.93 14.61
CA HIS A 327 12.57 -27.02 14.63
C HIS A 327 11.92 -26.18 15.74
N GLY A 328 12.52 -26.13 16.93
CA GLY A 328 12.02 -25.34 18.06
C GLY A 328 12.07 -23.82 17.86
N GLN A 329 12.80 -23.33 16.86
CA GLN A 329 12.87 -21.91 16.52
C GLN A 329 11.78 -21.48 15.53
N ILE A 330 11.08 -22.42 14.88
CA ILE A 330 9.99 -22.10 13.93
C ILE A 330 8.74 -21.73 14.72
N ALA A 331 8.31 -20.47 14.60
CA ALA A 331 7.13 -19.96 15.30
C ALA A 331 5.84 -20.22 14.53
N ARG A 332 5.87 -20.11 13.19
CA ARG A 332 4.74 -20.28 12.29
C ARG A 332 5.21 -20.37 10.84
N VAL A 333 4.36 -20.93 9.98
CA VAL A 333 4.63 -21.08 8.54
C VAL A 333 3.43 -20.58 7.74
N ARG A 334 3.69 -19.89 6.64
CA ARG A 334 2.68 -19.61 5.60
C ARG A 334 3.10 -20.18 4.25
N VAL A 335 2.12 -20.50 3.42
CA VAL A 335 2.31 -21.16 2.13
C VAL A 335 1.56 -20.46 1.01
N LEU A 336 2.13 -20.48 -0.19
CA LEU A 336 1.57 -19.92 -1.42
C LEU A 336 1.80 -20.88 -2.61
N PRO A 337 0.75 -21.29 -3.34
CA PRO A 337 0.90 -22.02 -4.60
C PRO A 337 1.60 -21.20 -5.69
N LEU A 338 2.55 -21.81 -6.41
CA LEU A 338 3.25 -21.16 -7.52
C LEU A 338 2.65 -21.58 -8.87
N ASN A 339 1.97 -20.66 -9.56
CA ASN A 339 1.32 -20.95 -10.84
C ASN A 339 2.28 -21.11 -12.03
N PHE A 340 3.55 -20.72 -11.86
CA PHE A 340 4.62 -20.82 -12.84
C PHE A 340 5.54 -22.03 -12.62
N TYR A 341 5.36 -22.81 -11.54
CA TYR A 341 6.05 -24.09 -11.37
C TYR A 341 5.03 -25.19 -11.08
N ASN A 342 5.01 -26.23 -11.90
CA ASN A 342 4.11 -27.36 -11.71
C ASN A 342 4.24 -27.97 -10.31
N ASN A 343 3.10 -28.16 -9.63
CA ASN A 343 2.97 -28.80 -8.32
C ASN A 343 3.97 -28.28 -7.28
N SER A 344 4.25 -26.97 -7.31
CA SER A 344 5.22 -26.34 -6.42
C SER A 344 4.55 -25.34 -5.50
N MET A 345 4.98 -25.34 -4.25
CA MET A 345 4.47 -24.46 -3.21
C MET A 345 5.66 -23.68 -2.65
N MET A 346 5.47 -22.38 -2.43
CA MET A 346 6.41 -21.54 -1.71
C MET A 346 5.98 -21.45 -0.25
N PHE A 347 6.95 -21.53 0.65
CA PHE A 347 6.73 -21.43 2.09
C PHE A 347 7.59 -20.31 2.68
N GLU A 348 7.06 -19.74 3.75
CA GLU A 348 7.76 -18.81 4.61
C GLU A 348 7.62 -19.24 6.07
N ALA A 349 8.73 -19.59 6.70
CA ALA A 349 8.80 -19.94 8.11
C ALA A 349 9.33 -18.74 8.91
N GLU A 350 8.55 -18.21 9.83
CA GLU A 350 9.05 -17.23 10.80
C GLU A 350 9.87 -17.96 11.86
N VAL A 351 11.13 -17.57 12.00
CA VAL A 351 12.07 -18.16 12.95
C VAL A 351 12.51 -17.16 14.01
N ARG A 352 12.60 -17.61 15.26
CA ARG A 352 13.18 -16.83 16.36
C ARG A 352 14.66 -17.18 16.53
N GLN A 353 15.51 -16.19 16.32
CA GLN A 353 16.96 -16.30 16.50
C GLN A 353 17.34 -16.28 17.99
N GLU A 354 18.55 -16.73 18.32
CA GLU A 354 19.04 -16.81 19.71
C GLU A 354 19.12 -15.43 20.40
N ASN A 355 19.39 -14.37 19.64
CA ASN A 355 19.38 -12.99 20.11
C ASN A 355 17.96 -12.43 20.38
N GLY A 356 16.92 -13.23 20.16
CA GLY A 356 15.51 -12.85 20.32
C GLY A 356 14.88 -12.17 19.10
N GLU A 357 15.66 -11.85 18.06
CA GLU A 357 15.15 -11.31 16.81
C GLU A 357 14.35 -12.35 16.04
N ARG A 358 13.50 -11.87 15.13
CA ARG A 358 12.70 -12.74 14.25
C ARG A 358 13.09 -12.50 12.80
N GLY A 359 13.24 -13.59 12.06
CA GLY A 359 13.48 -13.57 10.62
C GLY A 359 12.51 -14.50 9.90
N VAL A 360 12.58 -14.48 8.58
CA VAL A 360 11.76 -15.36 7.73
C VAL A 360 12.67 -16.20 6.85
N ILE A 361 12.48 -17.51 6.87
CA ILE A 361 13.14 -18.43 5.95
C ILE A 361 12.20 -18.69 4.78
N ASN A 362 12.72 -18.53 3.58
CA ASN A 362 11.99 -18.73 2.34
C ASN A 362 12.42 -20.05 1.70
N TYR A 363 11.48 -20.92 1.36
CA TYR A 363 11.79 -22.17 0.67
C TYR A 363 10.67 -22.60 -0.27
N ILE A 364 11.01 -23.43 -1.26
CA ILE A 364 10.08 -24.02 -2.21
C ILE A 364 10.06 -25.53 -1.97
N ARG A 365 8.87 -26.12 -1.92
CA ARG A 365 8.72 -27.58 -2.05
C ARG A 365 8.25 -27.94 -3.44
N ARG A 366 8.93 -28.93 -4.02
CA ARG A 366 8.60 -29.54 -5.32
C ARG A 366 8.66 -31.05 -5.20
N GLY A 367 7.50 -31.67 -4.96
CA GLY A 367 7.46 -33.06 -4.49
C GLY A 367 8.09 -33.19 -3.10
N ASP A 368 9.11 -34.04 -2.98
CA ASP A 368 9.85 -34.26 -1.73
C ASP A 368 11.11 -33.39 -1.60
N GLU A 369 11.47 -32.63 -2.65
CA GLU A 369 12.63 -31.73 -2.61
C GLU A 369 12.26 -30.40 -1.96
N THR A 370 13.07 -29.95 -0.99
CA THR A 370 12.98 -28.65 -0.33
C THR A 370 14.17 -27.80 -0.76
N ILE A 371 13.91 -26.66 -1.40
CA ILE A 371 14.92 -25.73 -1.89
C ILE A 371 14.81 -24.44 -1.10
N PHE A 372 15.80 -24.15 -0.27
CA PHE A 372 15.86 -22.92 0.51
C PHE A 372 16.48 -21.77 -0.29
N LEU A 373 15.81 -20.63 -0.29
CA LEU A 373 16.26 -19.42 -1.00
C LEU A 373 17.25 -18.67 -0.13
N ASP A 374 18.43 -18.35 -0.68
CA ASP A 374 19.52 -17.70 0.05
C ASP A 374 19.81 -16.26 -0.40
N GLY A 375 18.97 -15.71 -1.28
CA GLY A 375 19.18 -14.41 -1.91
C GLY A 375 20.04 -14.44 -3.17
N LYS A 376 20.47 -15.61 -3.68
CA LYS A 376 21.24 -15.72 -4.92
C LYS A 376 20.41 -16.27 -6.07
N SER A 377 20.60 -15.70 -7.25
CA SER A 377 19.90 -16.15 -8.47
C SER A 377 20.33 -17.54 -8.94
N GLN A 378 21.54 -17.99 -8.61
CA GLN A 378 22.08 -19.27 -9.07
C GLN A 378 21.18 -20.45 -8.71
N LEU A 379 20.64 -20.49 -7.48
CA LEU A 379 19.72 -21.56 -7.06
C LEU A 379 18.46 -21.60 -7.91
N ILE A 380 17.94 -20.42 -8.30
CA ILE A 380 16.76 -20.31 -9.15
C ILE A 380 17.09 -20.76 -10.57
N HIS A 381 18.26 -20.38 -11.11
CA HIS A 381 18.72 -20.83 -12.42
C HIS A 381 18.94 -22.35 -12.48
N ASP A 382 19.54 -22.93 -11.45
CA ASP A 382 19.74 -24.38 -11.35
C ASP A 382 18.38 -25.12 -11.30
N MET A 383 17.41 -24.57 -10.57
CA MET A 383 16.04 -25.10 -10.53
C MET A 383 15.34 -24.99 -11.89
N ASN A 384 15.47 -23.85 -12.58
CA ASN A 384 14.93 -23.65 -13.93
C ASN A 384 15.52 -24.63 -14.94
N GLN A 385 16.84 -24.90 -14.86
CA GLN A 385 17.50 -25.82 -15.78
C GLN A 385 16.99 -27.25 -15.64
N LYS A 386 16.72 -27.69 -14.40
CA LYS A 386 16.19 -29.04 -14.14
C LYS A 386 14.74 -29.18 -14.62
N LEU A 387 13.88 -28.23 -14.29
CA LEU A 387 12.49 -28.23 -14.75
C LEU A 387 11.98 -26.78 -14.85
N PRO A 388 11.95 -26.23 -16.09
CA PRO A 388 11.64 -24.84 -16.38
C PRO A 388 10.30 -24.34 -15.82
N PRO A 389 10.17 -23.03 -15.61
CA PRO A 389 8.88 -22.43 -15.27
C PRO A 389 7.92 -22.44 -16.47
N ASN A 390 6.62 -22.62 -16.20
CA ASN A 390 5.57 -22.37 -17.17
C ASN A 390 5.32 -20.88 -17.22
N LEU A 391 5.70 -20.24 -18.33
CA LEU A 391 5.58 -18.80 -18.52
C LEU A 391 4.74 -18.51 -19.76
N ASP A 392 3.64 -19.24 -19.96
CA ASP A 392 2.84 -19.19 -21.18
C ASP A 392 1.89 -18.00 -21.19
N THR A 393 1.43 -17.58 -20.01
CA THR A 393 0.52 -16.44 -19.82
C THR A 393 1.19 -15.25 -19.16
N VAL A 394 0.59 -14.07 -19.34
CA VAL A 394 1.03 -12.82 -18.69
C VAL A 394 1.00 -12.93 -17.16
N ASP A 395 0.02 -13.64 -16.60
CA ASP A 395 -0.12 -13.81 -15.14
C ASP A 395 1.01 -14.67 -14.57
N GLN A 396 1.39 -15.74 -15.27
CA GLN A 396 2.53 -16.58 -14.89
C GLN A 396 3.85 -15.81 -14.97
N ALA A 397 4.05 -15.05 -16.06
CA ALA A 397 5.22 -14.20 -16.24
C ALA A 397 5.33 -13.12 -15.15
N THR A 398 4.21 -12.48 -14.82
CA THR A 398 4.12 -11.47 -13.77
C THR A 398 4.46 -12.06 -12.40
N ALA A 399 3.85 -13.18 -12.03
CA ALA A 399 4.11 -13.87 -10.77
C ALA A 399 5.57 -14.36 -10.67
N TYR A 400 6.12 -14.91 -11.75
CA TYR A 400 7.51 -15.35 -11.82
C TYR A 400 8.48 -14.19 -11.62
N LEU A 401 8.25 -13.05 -12.27
CA LEU A 401 9.14 -11.91 -12.17
C LEU A 401 9.17 -11.33 -10.75
N ARG A 402 8.02 -11.27 -10.08
CA ARG A 402 7.95 -10.92 -8.64
C ARG A 402 8.71 -11.90 -7.78
N PHE A 403 8.53 -13.20 -8.02
CA PHE A 403 9.25 -14.25 -7.33
C PHE A 403 10.77 -14.12 -7.51
N PHE A 404 11.23 -14.00 -8.75
CA PHE A 404 12.64 -13.90 -9.08
C PHE A 404 13.28 -12.68 -8.42
N ALA A 405 12.70 -11.49 -8.61
CA ALA A 405 13.21 -10.25 -8.02
C ALA A 405 13.19 -10.29 -6.49
N GLY A 406 12.08 -10.73 -5.89
CA GLY A 406 11.91 -10.85 -4.44
C GLY A 406 12.90 -11.81 -3.79
N SER A 407 13.24 -12.90 -4.49
CA SER A 407 14.07 -13.99 -3.96
C SER A 407 15.58 -13.75 -4.06
N ILE A 408 16.01 -12.65 -4.67
CA ILE A 408 17.42 -12.32 -4.85
C ILE A 408 17.77 -10.99 -4.16
N LYS A 409 19.04 -10.84 -3.82
CA LYS A 409 19.61 -9.59 -3.30
C LYS A 409 20.74 -9.07 -4.15
N GLY A 410 20.87 -7.74 -4.18
CA GLY A 410 22.10 -7.06 -4.55
C GLY A 410 23.01 -6.90 -3.33
N ASP A 411 24.04 -6.05 -3.47
CA ASP A 411 24.99 -5.76 -2.39
C ASP A 411 24.33 -5.18 -1.12
N TYR A 412 23.17 -4.54 -1.27
CA TYR A 412 22.55 -3.74 -0.21
C TYR A 412 21.09 -4.11 0.09
N GLY A 413 20.66 -5.32 -0.26
CA GLY A 413 19.34 -5.82 0.09
C GLY A 413 18.61 -6.44 -1.09
N ARG A 414 17.38 -6.87 -0.85
CA ARG A 414 16.56 -7.52 -1.88
C ARG A 414 15.94 -6.51 -2.85
N PHE A 415 15.53 -7.01 -4.01
CA PHE A 415 14.70 -6.26 -4.93
C PHE A 415 13.23 -6.55 -4.62
N ASN A 416 12.41 -5.52 -4.52
CA ASN A 416 10.98 -5.66 -4.25
C ASN A 416 10.18 -4.93 -5.31
N LEU A 417 9.50 -5.67 -6.19
CA LEU A 417 8.62 -5.10 -7.20
C LEU A 417 7.32 -4.64 -6.54
N ILE A 418 7.00 -3.36 -6.68
CA ILE A 418 5.84 -2.73 -6.03
C ILE A 418 4.89 -2.16 -7.07
N ASP A 419 3.58 -2.31 -6.84
CA ASP A 419 2.56 -1.72 -7.69
C ASP A 419 2.03 -0.39 -7.17
N ARG A 420 2.11 -0.20 -5.85
CA ARG A 420 1.57 0.97 -5.16
C ARG A 420 2.41 1.35 -3.95
N ALA A 421 2.25 2.58 -3.48
CA ALA A 421 3.01 3.11 -2.34
C ALA A 421 2.67 2.37 -1.04
N GLU A 422 1.46 1.83 -0.92
CA GLU A 422 0.98 1.12 0.26
C GLU A 422 1.66 -0.25 0.46
N GLU A 423 2.30 -0.79 -0.58
CA GLU A 423 3.05 -2.04 -0.51
C GLU A 423 4.44 -1.87 0.12
N LEU A 424 4.89 -0.62 0.28
CA LEU A 424 6.12 -0.29 1.00
C LEU A 424 5.88 -0.36 2.51
N HIS A 425 6.86 -0.92 3.22
CA HIS A 425 6.85 -0.90 4.67
C HIS A 425 7.36 0.44 5.19
N TRP A 426 6.47 1.41 5.31
CA TRP A 426 6.78 2.75 5.81
C TRP A 426 7.21 2.76 7.28
N LEU A 427 8.29 3.48 7.56
CA LEU A 427 8.74 3.76 8.92
C LEU A 427 7.90 4.89 9.55
N PRO A 428 7.83 5.00 10.89
CA PRO A 428 6.96 5.96 11.59
C PRO A 428 7.17 7.43 11.19
N GLU A 429 8.39 7.80 10.79
CA GLU A 429 8.75 9.14 10.33
C GLU A 429 8.24 9.50 8.93
N ALA A 430 7.64 8.55 8.20
CA ALA A 430 7.09 8.77 6.86
C ALA A 430 5.81 9.61 6.89
N THR A 431 5.89 10.85 6.40
CA THR A 431 4.75 11.78 6.33
C THR A 431 3.72 11.38 5.26
N ASP A 432 2.43 11.66 5.49
CA ASP A 432 1.36 11.40 4.51
C ASP A 432 1.60 12.09 3.16
N LYS A 433 2.18 13.30 3.18
CA LYS A 433 2.55 14.03 1.96
C LYS A 433 3.60 13.27 1.14
N LEU A 434 4.60 12.67 1.80
CA LEU A 434 5.60 11.85 1.13
C LEU A 434 4.96 10.60 0.52
N ARG A 435 4.09 9.92 1.26
CA ARG A 435 3.37 8.73 0.77
C ARG A 435 2.52 9.06 -0.46
N ALA A 436 1.75 10.14 -0.41
CA ALA A 436 0.93 10.61 -1.53
C ALA A 436 1.78 11.01 -2.75
N ASN A 437 2.89 11.72 -2.54
CA ASN A 437 3.81 12.07 -3.62
C ASN A 437 4.42 10.83 -4.27
N LEU A 438 4.82 9.84 -3.47
CA LEU A 438 5.39 8.58 -3.98
C LEU A 438 4.35 7.78 -4.78
N ALA A 439 3.08 7.78 -4.35
CA ALA A 439 2.00 7.10 -5.07
C ALA A 439 1.81 7.61 -6.51
N HIS A 440 2.12 8.88 -6.78
CA HIS A 440 2.03 9.46 -8.13
C HIS A 440 3.21 9.11 -9.05
N ILE A 441 4.30 8.58 -8.51
CA ILE A 441 5.52 8.22 -9.26
C ILE A 441 5.79 6.70 -9.27
N ILE A 442 4.95 5.90 -8.63
CA ILE A 442 5.03 4.45 -8.76
C ILE A 442 4.36 4.04 -10.07
N THR A 443 5.09 3.27 -10.88
CA THR A 443 4.56 2.60 -12.05
C THR A 443 4.32 1.15 -11.68
N PRO A 444 3.06 0.66 -11.73
CA PRO A 444 2.78 -0.73 -11.45
C PRO A 444 3.48 -1.64 -12.47
N LEU A 445 3.74 -2.88 -12.07
CA LEU A 445 4.38 -3.84 -12.95
C LEU A 445 3.45 -4.16 -14.13
N ILE A 446 3.87 -3.74 -15.31
CA ILE A 446 3.19 -4.02 -16.57
C ILE A 446 4.05 -5.02 -17.33
N VAL A 447 3.49 -6.19 -17.61
CA VAL A 447 4.15 -7.26 -18.37
C VAL A 447 3.43 -7.44 -19.70
N GLN A 448 4.20 -7.54 -20.79
CA GLN A 448 3.67 -7.72 -22.14
C GLN A 448 4.57 -8.65 -22.94
N GLU A 449 3.97 -9.42 -23.86
CA GLU A 449 4.74 -10.25 -24.78
C GLU A 449 5.43 -9.36 -25.83
N THR A 450 6.71 -9.62 -26.07
CA THR A 450 7.50 -8.91 -27.08
C THR A 450 7.46 -9.64 -28.42
N ARG A 451 7.82 -8.93 -29.50
CA ARG A 451 7.76 -9.46 -30.88
C ARG A 451 8.59 -10.73 -31.13
N ASP A 452 9.56 -11.00 -30.27
CA ASP A 452 10.43 -12.18 -30.30
C ASP A 452 9.93 -13.33 -29.39
N GLY A 453 8.70 -13.25 -28.88
CA GLY A 453 8.06 -14.29 -28.07
C GLY A 453 8.54 -14.34 -26.62
N ARG A 454 9.36 -13.38 -26.18
CA ARG A 454 9.75 -13.19 -24.77
C ARG A 454 8.77 -12.28 -24.04
N TRP A 455 9.00 -12.09 -22.74
CA TRP A 455 8.26 -11.12 -21.94
C TRP A 455 9.10 -9.88 -21.73
N GLY A 456 8.51 -8.71 -21.99
CA GLY A 456 9.04 -7.41 -21.58
C GLY A 456 8.22 -6.88 -20.42
N ALA A 457 8.85 -6.28 -19.43
CA ALA A 457 8.13 -5.63 -18.35
C ALA A 457 8.70 -4.26 -18.00
N ILE A 458 7.85 -3.40 -17.47
CA ILE A 458 8.24 -2.14 -16.85
C ILE A 458 7.60 -2.08 -15.46
N GLY A 459 8.30 -1.53 -14.49
CA GLY A 459 7.74 -1.39 -13.14
C GLY A 459 8.66 -0.63 -12.20
N THR A 460 8.15 -0.39 -11.00
CA THR A 460 8.93 0.21 -9.92
C THR A 460 9.50 -0.87 -9.00
N VAL A 461 10.79 -0.75 -8.69
CA VAL A 461 11.53 -1.65 -7.80
C VAL A 461 11.99 -0.87 -6.59
N GLN A 462 11.58 -1.28 -5.39
CA GLN A 462 12.28 -0.90 -4.19
C GLN A 462 13.60 -1.66 -4.11
N TYR A 463 14.67 -0.92 -3.88
CA TYR A 463 15.98 -1.43 -3.51
C TYR A 463 16.51 -0.50 -2.43
N THR A 464 16.79 -1.05 -1.25
CA THR A 464 17.13 -0.30 -0.04
C THR A 464 16.00 0.66 0.40
N ASP A 465 16.38 1.88 0.76
CA ASP A 465 15.59 3.07 1.04
C ASP A 465 15.27 3.88 -0.23
N ALA A 466 15.37 3.28 -1.42
CA ALA A 466 15.11 3.93 -2.69
C ALA A 466 14.17 3.12 -3.58
N VAL A 467 13.56 3.79 -4.55
CA VAL A 467 12.77 3.17 -5.60
C VAL A 467 13.29 3.58 -6.97
N PHE A 468 13.28 2.62 -7.90
CA PHE A 468 13.84 2.75 -9.24
C PHE A 468 12.80 2.37 -10.28
N TYR A 469 12.83 3.04 -11.44
CA TYR A 469 12.16 2.49 -12.61
C TYR A 469 13.06 1.46 -13.26
N ALA A 470 12.51 0.28 -13.49
CA ALA A 470 13.21 -0.82 -14.11
C ALA A 470 12.44 -1.34 -15.33
N ILE A 471 13.19 -1.72 -16.35
CA ILE A 471 12.72 -2.45 -17.52
C ILE A 471 13.31 -3.85 -17.44
N PHE A 472 12.45 -4.86 -17.54
CA PHE A 472 12.84 -6.25 -17.50
C PHE A 472 12.64 -6.91 -18.86
N ARG A 473 13.49 -7.88 -19.12
CA ARG A 473 13.28 -8.89 -20.16
C ARG A 473 13.33 -10.26 -19.51
N LEU A 474 12.27 -11.03 -19.69
CA LEU A 474 12.12 -12.37 -19.16
C LEU A 474 12.00 -13.37 -20.33
N SER A 475 12.95 -14.30 -20.38
CA SER A 475 12.94 -15.43 -21.31
C SER A 475 11.98 -16.52 -20.82
N ARG A 476 11.44 -17.34 -21.73
CA ARG A 476 10.51 -18.44 -21.38
C ARG A 476 11.14 -19.52 -20.48
N ASN A 477 12.47 -19.60 -20.41
CA ASN A 477 13.21 -20.49 -19.51
C ASN A 477 13.45 -19.89 -18.11
N GLY A 478 12.93 -18.68 -17.81
CA GLY A 478 13.09 -18.02 -16.52
C GLY A 478 14.35 -17.15 -16.38
N GLU A 479 15.11 -16.90 -17.45
CA GLU A 479 16.19 -15.91 -17.40
C GLU A 479 15.64 -14.48 -17.36
N VAL A 480 16.12 -13.67 -16.41
CA VAL A 480 15.72 -12.28 -16.23
C VAL A 480 16.91 -11.36 -16.45
N ASP A 481 16.75 -10.37 -17.34
CA ASP A 481 17.67 -9.25 -17.56
C ASP A 481 16.97 -7.97 -17.11
N MET A 482 17.62 -7.16 -16.28
CA MET A 482 17.11 -5.89 -15.76
C MET A 482 17.93 -4.73 -16.35
N ARG A 483 17.24 -3.73 -16.87
CA ARG A 483 17.81 -2.52 -17.48
C ARG A 483 17.14 -1.28 -16.90
N GLY A 484 17.93 -0.21 -16.77
CA GLY A 484 17.47 1.06 -16.16
C GLY A 484 17.77 1.08 -14.66
N ASP A 485 18.58 2.06 -14.25
CA ASP A 485 19.08 2.28 -12.90
C ASP A 485 18.75 3.70 -12.40
N ASN A 486 17.73 4.33 -12.99
CA ASN A 486 17.35 5.70 -12.63
C ASN A 486 16.60 5.70 -11.29
N PRO A 487 17.17 6.27 -10.21
CA PRO A 487 16.44 6.44 -8.97
C PRO A 487 15.29 7.43 -9.20
N VAL A 488 14.10 7.06 -8.75
CA VAL A 488 12.90 7.91 -8.81
C VAL A 488 12.75 8.69 -7.51
N ALA A 489 13.00 8.01 -6.39
CA ALA A 489 13.10 8.61 -5.06
C ALA A 489 14.11 7.81 -4.21
N ALA A 490 14.82 8.49 -3.33
CA ALA A 490 15.84 7.92 -2.45
C ALA A 490 15.73 8.53 -1.05
N GLU A 491 16.44 7.95 -0.09
CA GLU A 491 16.39 8.35 1.34
C GLU A 491 14.96 8.27 1.90
N LEU A 492 14.18 7.31 1.40
CA LEU A 492 12.82 7.09 1.84
C LEU A 492 12.81 6.44 3.23
N PRO A 493 11.92 6.88 4.13
CA PRO A 493 11.70 6.24 5.42
C PRO A 493 10.90 4.94 5.24
N ILE A 494 11.54 3.93 4.65
CA ILE A 494 10.97 2.62 4.37
C ILE A 494 11.92 1.52 4.88
N LEU A 495 11.35 0.42 5.35
CA LEU A 495 12.12 -0.73 5.77
C LEU A 495 12.73 -1.44 4.56
N ALA A 496 14.05 -1.53 4.54
CA ALA A 496 14.77 -2.41 3.63
C ALA A 496 14.86 -3.82 4.22
N GLU A 497 15.02 -4.82 3.36
CA GLU A 497 15.17 -6.22 3.76
C GLU A 497 16.34 -6.86 3.01
N SER A 498 16.97 -7.86 3.60
CA SER A 498 18.06 -8.61 2.96
C SER A 498 18.06 -10.06 3.43
N PHE A 499 18.73 -10.92 2.65
CA PHE A 499 19.03 -12.30 3.02
C PHE A 499 20.40 -12.36 3.70
N VAL A 500 20.45 -12.77 4.96
CA VAL A 500 21.68 -12.96 5.73
C VAL A 500 21.76 -14.43 6.11
N ASN A 501 22.79 -15.14 5.61
CA ASN A 501 22.92 -16.59 5.80
C ASN A 501 21.64 -17.38 5.46
N GLY A 502 20.88 -16.93 4.44
CA GLY A 502 19.63 -17.56 4.02
C GLY A 502 18.40 -17.29 4.90
N ILE A 503 18.49 -16.36 5.85
CA ILE A 503 17.35 -15.84 6.61
C ILE A 503 17.04 -14.42 6.10
N ARG A 504 15.80 -14.15 5.75
CA ARG A 504 15.33 -12.81 5.39
C ARG A 504 15.10 -12.00 6.67
N LEU A 505 15.78 -10.86 6.77
CA LEU A 505 15.78 -9.97 7.93
C LEU A 505 15.58 -8.51 7.50
N PRO A 506 15.08 -7.64 8.39
CA PRO A 506 15.22 -6.20 8.22
C PRO A 506 16.67 -5.81 7.98
N TYR A 507 16.94 -5.02 6.94
CA TYR A 507 18.29 -4.60 6.56
C TYR A 507 18.72 -3.33 7.30
N THR A 508 18.92 -3.49 8.61
CA THR A 508 19.32 -2.41 9.51
C THR A 508 20.79 -2.03 9.35
N ASP A 509 21.20 -0.90 9.92
CA ASP A 509 22.60 -0.48 9.95
C ASP A 509 23.50 -1.52 10.68
N GLU A 510 22.99 -2.22 11.70
CA GLU A 510 23.75 -3.28 12.39
C GLU A 510 23.92 -4.52 11.50
N VAL A 511 22.87 -4.97 10.80
CA VAL A 511 22.96 -6.08 9.85
C VAL A 511 23.97 -5.77 8.74
N GLN A 512 23.92 -4.55 8.20
CA GLN A 512 24.90 -4.08 7.22
C GLN A 512 26.34 -4.14 7.75
N LEU A 513 26.55 -3.71 8.99
CA LEU A 513 27.88 -3.76 9.60
C LEU A 513 28.37 -5.19 9.82
N GLU A 514 27.50 -6.14 10.15
CA GLU A 514 27.88 -7.54 10.30
C GLU A 514 28.31 -8.15 8.96
N GLU A 515 27.56 -7.90 7.89
CA GLU A 515 27.92 -8.36 6.54
C GLU A 515 29.24 -7.76 6.07
N ILE A 516 29.42 -6.44 6.25
CA ILE A 516 30.67 -5.74 5.91
C ILE A 516 31.84 -6.31 6.71
N ARG A 517 31.68 -6.53 8.02
CA ARG A 517 32.72 -7.12 8.88
C ARG A 517 33.07 -8.54 8.43
N ALA A 518 32.08 -9.36 8.08
CA ALA A 518 32.30 -10.71 7.56
C ALA A 518 32.99 -10.69 6.19
N GLY A 519 32.62 -9.76 5.31
CA GLY A 519 33.23 -9.55 4.00
C GLY A 519 34.69 -9.12 4.11
N LEU A 520 35.00 -8.14 4.97
CA LEU A 520 36.36 -7.66 5.19
C LEU A 520 37.29 -8.71 5.81
N LYS A 521 36.76 -9.67 6.58
CA LYS A 521 37.55 -10.84 7.02
C LYS A 521 38.01 -11.71 5.85
N LYS A 522 37.21 -11.80 4.78
CA LYS A 522 37.53 -12.57 3.57
C LYS A 522 38.37 -11.76 2.57
N ASN A 523 38.07 -10.48 2.42
CA ASN A 523 38.79 -9.56 1.56
C ASN A 523 39.06 -8.22 2.29
N PRO A 524 40.19 -8.08 3.00
CA PRO A 524 40.50 -6.88 3.79
C PRO A 524 40.65 -5.59 2.96
N ASN A 525 40.82 -5.70 1.64
CA ASN A 525 41.00 -4.58 0.72
C ASN A 525 39.74 -4.30 -0.12
N ASP A 526 38.57 -4.78 0.31
CA ASP A 526 37.31 -4.43 -0.35
C ASP A 526 37.02 -2.93 -0.22
N LYS A 527 37.20 -2.20 -1.32
CA LYS A 527 37.04 -0.76 -1.41
C LYS A 527 35.64 -0.29 -1.02
N SER A 528 34.60 -1.03 -1.42
CA SER A 528 33.22 -0.67 -1.17
C SER A 528 32.89 -0.82 0.31
N ALA A 529 33.30 -1.96 0.89
CA ALA A 529 33.10 -2.28 2.29
C ALA A 529 33.83 -1.29 3.23
N LEU A 530 35.11 -1.00 2.96
CA LEU A 530 35.90 -0.05 3.75
C LEU A 530 35.29 1.35 3.76
N LYS A 531 34.86 1.85 2.59
CA LYS A 531 34.24 3.17 2.47
C LYS A 531 32.92 3.28 3.25
N LYS A 532 32.09 2.22 3.21
CA LYS A 532 30.75 2.26 3.81
C LYS A 532 30.76 2.08 5.33
N MET A 533 31.74 1.35 5.87
CA MET A 533 31.83 0.99 7.29
C MET A 533 31.85 2.19 8.24
N ALA A 534 32.66 3.22 7.93
CA ALA A 534 32.77 4.41 8.77
C ALA A 534 31.45 5.20 8.87
N SER A 535 30.74 5.31 7.74
CA SER A 535 29.43 5.97 7.68
C SER A 535 28.38 5.25 8.53
N LEU A 536 28.35 3.91 8.50
CA LEU A 536 27.41 3.12 9.31
C LEU A 536 27.68 3.25 10.81
N TYR A 537 28.94 3.16 11.24
CA TYR A 537 29.26 3.41 12.65
C TYR A 537 28.90 4.82 13.09
N SER A 538 29.09 5.82 12.22
CA SER A 538 28.66 7.19 12.49
C SER A 538 27.14 7.31 12.65
N LYS A 539 26.33 6.62 11.83
CA LYS A 539 24.85 6.62 11.96
C LYS A 539 24.41 6.02 13.29
N LEU A 540 25.06 4.94 13.71
CA LEU A 540 24.84 4.28 15.00
C LEU A 540 25.47 5.02 16.20
N LYS A 541 26.10 6.18 15.97
CA LYS A 541 26.80 6.98 16.99
C LYS A 541 27.91 6.21 17.71
N ARG A 542 28.45 5.18 17.08
CA ARG A 542 29.61 4.41 17.54
C ARG A 542 30.88 5.14 17.12
N TRP A 543 31.08 6.33 17.69
CA TRP A 543 32.06 7.30 17.21
C TRP A 543 33.50 6.77 17.20
N LYS A 544 33.89 5.96 18.17
CA LYS A 544 35.23 5.32 18.20
C LYS A 544 35.42 4.35 17.04
N ASP A 545 34.45 3.47 16.81
CA ASP A 545 34.49 2.52 15.70
C ASP A 545 34.46 3.24 14.33
N ALA A 546 33.73 4.36 14.24
CA ALA A 546 33.72 5.21 13.04
C ALA A 546 35.10 5.82 12.75
N VAL A 547 35.85 6.23 13.79
CA VAL A 547 37.22 6.71 13.65
C VAL A 547 38.14 5.61 13.12
N GLU A 548 38.11 4.42 13.71
CA GLU A 548 38.96 3.29 13.28
C GLU A 548 38.66 2.85 11.84
N ALA A 549 37.38 2.79 11.48
CA ALA A 549 36.95 2.48 10.12
C ALA A 549 37.40 3.56 9.12
N GLN A 550 37.24 4.85 9.46
CA GLN A 550 37.66 5.94 8.59
C GLN A 550 39.19 6.01 8.44
N GLN A 551 39.96 5.72 9.50
CA GLN A 551 41.42 5.60 9.44
C GLN A 551 41.82 4.47 8.47
N SER A 552 41.13 3.33 8.53
CA SER A 552 41.36 2.21 7.61
C SER A 552 41.08 2.59 6.16
N TRP A 553 40.00 3.35 5.91
CA TRP A 553 39.66 3.88 4.59
C TRP A 553 40.69 4.88 4.06
N VAL A 554 41.12 5.85 4.89
CA VAL A 554 42.17 6.81 4.54
C VAL A 554 43.48 6.08 4.22
N ALA A 555 43.87 5.10 5.04
CA ALA A 555 45.08 4.31 4.82
C ALA A 555 45.01 3.48 3.51
N PHE A 556 43.83 2.98 3.14
CA PHE A 556 43.63 2.33 1.85
C PHE A 556 43.82 3.30 0.69
N LEU A 557 43.17 4.47 0.74
CA LEU A 557 43.29 5.49 -0.32
C LEU A 557 44.70 6.05 -0.47
N GLN A 558 45.46 6.15 0.62
CA GLN A 558 46.88 6.54 0.57
C GLN A 558 47.75 5.54 -0.19
N ARG A 559 47.38 4.26 -0.20
CA ARG A 559 48.09 3.20 -0.93
C ARG A 559 47.60 3.03 -2.38
N GLU A 560 46.41 3.53 -2.72
CA GLU A 560 45.91 3.48 -4.09
C GLU A 560 46.76 4.36 -5.01
N PRO A 561 47.10 3.90 -6.23
CA PRO A 561 47.77 4.73 -7.21
C PRO A 561 46.94 5.97 -7.59
N ALA A 562 47.60 7.11 -7.73
CA ALA A 562 47.06 8.33 -8.32
C ALA A 562 47.92 8.73 -9.53
N LYS A 563 47.28 9.36 -10.53
CA LYS A 563 47.97 9.84 -11.74
C LYS A 563 48.86 11.04 -11.45
N ASP A 564 48.44 11.89 -10.51
CA ASP A 564 49.15 13.09 -10.10
C ASP A 564 48.75 13.51 -8.66
N ASP A 565 49.45 14.51 -8.13
CA ASP A 565 49.17 15.07 -6.80
C ASP A 565 47.77 15.70 -6.69
N LYS A 566 47.21 16.16 -7.80
CA LYS A 566 45.86 16.73 -7.85
C LYS A 566 44.82 15.65 -7.60
N GLU A 567 44.91 14.50 -8.26
CA GLU A 567 44.04 13.36 -8.04
C GLU A 567 44.16 12.85 -6.60
N GLN A 568 45.39 12.75 -6.07
CA GLN A 568 45.61 12.31 -4.69
C GLN A 568 44.96 13.26 -3.68
N ARG A 569 45.09 14.58 -3.88
CA ARG A 569 44.45 15.60 -3.06
C ARG A 569 42.92 15.50 -3.11
N GLU A 570 42.33 15.39 -4.30
CA GLU A 570 40.87 15.31 -4.45
C GLU A 570 40.28 14.03 -3.82
N LYS A 571 41.03 12.92 -3.85
CA LYS A 571 40.64 11.67 -3.17
C LYS A 571 40.65 11.78 -1.64
N LEU A 572 41.66 12.44 -1.07
CA LEU A 572 41.91 12.39 0.39
C LEU A 572 41.33 13.56 1.19
N LYS A 573 41.22 14.77 0.63
CA LYS A 573 40.87 15.96 1.42
C LYS A 573 39.50 15.85 2.09
N GLY A 574 38.50 15.29 1.39
CA GLY A 574 37.17 15.04 1.96
C GLY A 574 37.18 13.97 3.05
N GLU A 575 38.05 12.97 2.92
CA GLU A 575 38.15 11.86 3.86
C GLU A 575 38.82 12.27 5.18
N TYR A 576 39.76 13.22 5.13
CA TYR A 576 40.30 13.85 6.33
C TYR A 576 39.30 14.76 7.05
N VAL A 577 38.37 15.39 6.32
CA VAL A 577 37.24 16.11 6.94
C VAL A 577 36.35 15.12 7.69
N SER A 578 35.96 14.01 7.07
CA SER A 578 35.17 12.97 7.74
C SER A 578 35.88 12.41 8.97
N LEU A 579 37.18 12.08 8.85
CA LEU A 579 37.97 11.55 9.95
C LEU A 579 38.06 12.53 11.13
N SER A 580 38.46 13.78 10.87
CA SER A 580 38.55 14.79 11.93
C SER A 580 37.19 15.08 12.56
N ARG A 581 36.09 15.04 11.78
CA ARG A 581 34.73 15.17 12.30
C ARG A 581 34.37 14.02 13.24
N TYR A 582 34.60 12.76 12.85
CA TYR A 582 34.34 11.61 13.71
C TYR A 582 35.17 11.65 14.99
N GLN A 583 36.41 12.12 14.92
CA GLN A 583 37.28 12.32 16.09
C GLN A 583 36.73 13.38 17.06
N LEU A 584 36.16 14.49 16.55
CA LEU A 584 35.49 15.48 17.41
C LEU A 584 34.32 14.85 18.18
N PHE A 585 33.46 14.07 17.53
CA PHE A 585 32.34 13.36 18.18
C PHE A 585 32.81 12.25 19.13
N ALA A 586 33.92 11.58 18.82
CA ALA A 586 34.57 10.62 19.69
C ALA A 586 35.31 11.26 20.88
N ARG A 587 35.38 12.60 20.93
CA ARG A 587 36.15 13.41 21.90
C ARG A 587 37.67 13.20 21.81
N ASP A 588 38.15 12.73 20.67
CA ASP A 588 39.57 12.68 20.32
C ASP A 588 39.98 14.01 19.68
N PHE A 589 40.03 15.07 20.49
CA PHE A 589 40.30 16.42 19.98
C PHE A 589 41.73 16.57 19.44
N ALA A 590 42.70 15.85 20.03
CA ALA A 590 44.07 15.84 19.55
C ALA A 590 44.17 15.15 18.17
N GLY A 591 43.49 14.02 17.99
CA GLY A 591 43.41 13.35 16.69
C GLY A 591 42.67 14.18 15.66
N ALA A 592 41.57 14.84 16.03
CA ALA A 592 40.84 15.74 15.14
C ALA A 592 41.72 16.89 14.61
N LEU A 593 42.55 17.47 15.50
CA LEU A 593 43.54 18.48 15.11
C LEU A 593 44.57 17.90 14.14
N ALA A 594 45.15 16.74 14.45
CA ALA A 594 46.15 16.11 13.59
C ALA A 594 45.60 15.76 12.19
N SER A 595 44.40 15.20 12.12
CA SER A 595 43.75 14.81 10.86
C SER A 595 43.34 16.02 10.02
N SER A 596 42.81 17.07 10.65
CA SER A 596 42.47 18.32 9.93
C SER A 596 43.72 19.00 9.39
N GLU A 597 44.82 19.04 10.14
CA GLU A 597 46.11 19.55 9.66
C GLU A 597 46.71 18.70 8.55
N ALA A 598 46.60 17.36 8.63
CA ALA A 598 47.05 16.47 7.57
C ALA A 598 46.30 16.72 6.25
N GLY A 599 44.97 16.84 6.30
CA GLY A 599 44.18 17.22 5.13
C GLY A 599 44.56 18.60 4.60
N ARG A 600 44.87 19.55 5.48
CA ARG A 600 45.18 20.94 5.10
C ARG A 600 46.51 21.06 4.37
N ARG A 601 47.48 20.17 4.66
CA ARG A 601 48.73 20.06 3.88
C ARG A 601 48.49 19.61 2.44
N LEU A 602 47.34 18.98 2.15
CA LEU A 602 46.96 18.63 0.78
C LEU A 602 46.28 19.81 0.07
N ASP A 603 45.40 20.54 0.76
CA ASP A 603 44.65 21.67 0.22
C ASP A 603 44.41 22.74 1.29
N GLU A 604 45.28 23.76 1.35
CA GLU A 604 45.13 24.86 2.32
C GLU A 604 43.89 25.73 2.08
N SER A 605 43.31 25.65 0.87
CA SER A 605 42.12 26.44 0.51
C SER A 605 40.81 25.74 0.87
N TYR A 606 40.86 24.46 1.27
CA TYR A 606 39.68 23.65 1.53
C TYR A 606 39.10 23.90 2.93
N LEU A 607 38.23 24.92 3.01
CA LEU A 607 37.62 25.43 4.23
C LEU A 607 37.06 24.38 5.21
N PRO A 608 36.40 23.29 4.80
CA PRO A 608 35.87 22.30 5.76
C PRO A 608 36.92 21.68 6.70
N LEU A 609 38.20 21.71 6.35
CA LEU A 609 39.27 21.27 7.27
C LEU A 609 39.53 22.30 8.38
N ASP A 610 39.46 23.58 8.05
CA ASP A 610 39.68 24.67 9.01
C ASP A 610 38.53 24.76 10.03
N THR A 611 37.30 24.37 9.69
CA THR A 611 36.19 24.31 10.67
C THR A 611 36.50 23.28 11.75
N ASN A 612 36.84 22.04 11.34
CA ASN A 612 37.18 20.96 12.28
C ASN A 612 38.46 21.28 13.07
N ARG A 613 39.44 21.94 12.46
CA ARG A 613 40.65 22.42 13.13
C ARG A 613 40.32 23.45 14.23
N ALA A 614 39.48 24.44 13.93
CA ALA A 614 39.05 25.43 14.91
C ALA A 614 38.25 24.79 16.06
N HIS A 615 37.38 23.82 15.75
CA HIS A 615 36.66 23.04 16.77
C HIS A 615 37.64 22.27 17.67
N ALA A 616 38.58 21.53 17.08
CA ALA A 616 39.56 20.76 17.82
C ALA A 616 40.41 21.66 18.75
N LEU A 617 40.89 22.80 18.25
CA LEU A 617 41.63 23.79 19.05
C LEU A 617 40.80 24.34 20.20
N LEU A 618 39.51 24.63 19.96
CA LEU A 618 38.58 25.11 21.00
C LEU A 618 38.47 24.10 22.14
N PHE A 619 38.25 22.82 21.82
CA PHE A 619 38.11 21.76 22.82
C PHE A 619 39.43 21.36 23.50
N LEU A 620 40.57 21.64 22.88
CA LEU A 620 41.90 21.52 23.48
C LEU A 620 42.26 22.72 24.39
N GLY A 621 41.34 23.70 24.56
CA GLY A 621 41.58 24.89 25.37
C GLY A 621 42.43 25.97 24.68
N ARG A 622 42.76 25.80 23.40
CA ARG A 622 43.51 26.78 22.57
C ARG A 622 42.55 27.82 21.98
N THR A 623 41.82 28.50 22.86
CA THR A 623 40.64 29.32 22.53
C THR A 623 40.97 30.52 21.65
N GLN A 624 42.12 31.18 21.86
CA GLN A 624 42.56 32.32 21.05
C GLN A 624 42.87 31.91 19.60
N GLU A 625 43.52 30.76 19.41
CA GLU A 625 43.83 30.23 18.07
C GLU A 625 42.56 29.79 17.34
N ALA A 626 41.65 29.14 18.05
CA ALA A 626 40.35 28.77 17.51
C ALA A 626 39.55 30.01 17.05
N GLU A 627 39.49 31.05 17.90
CA GLU A 627 38.82 32.31 17.57
C GLU A 627 39.40 32.98 16.32
N ALA A 628 40.73 33.04 16.20
CA ALA A 628 41.38 33.61 15.03
C ALA A 628 40.92 32.93 13.73
N ILE A 629 40.83 31.60 13.73
CA ILE A 629 40.37 30.83 12.57
C ILE A 629 38.87 31.06 12.31
N TYR A 630 38.04 31.05 13.36
CA TYR A 630 36.60 31.32 13.22
C TYR A 630 36.33 32.67 12.55
N LEU A 631 37.13 33.71 12.88
CA LEU A 631 36.99 35.04 12.32
C LEU A 631 37.64 35.20 10.93
N GLN A 632 38.75 34.50 10.66
CA GLN A 632 39.54 34.63 9.43
C GLN A 632 38.74 34.35 8.14
N HIS A 633 37.81 33.40 8.18
CA HIS A 633 37.07 32.95 6.99
C HIS A 633 35.62 33.44 6.97
N ARG A 634 35.24 34.33 7.90
CA ARG A 634 33.89 34.90 7.98
C ARG A 634 33.44 35.51 6.66
N GLY A 635 32.21 35.22 6.25
CA GLY A 635 31.62 35.67 4.99
C GLY A 635 32.07 34.91 3.74
N LYS A 636 33.10 34.05 3.83
CA LYS A 636 33.49 33.18 2.71
C LYS A 636 32.44 32.08 2.51
N LYS A 637 32.24 31.68 1.25
CA LYS A 637 31.39 30.54 0.89
C LYS A 637 32.14 29.23 1.12
N MET A 638 31.43 28.19 1.59
CA MET A 638 32.02 26.87 1.87
C MET A 638 32.50 26.10 0.62
N GLY A 639 32.14 26.58 -0.57
CA GLY A 639 32.60 26.06 -1.86
C GLY A 639 32.08 26.93 -3.01
N ALA A 640 32.66 26.78 -4.21
CA ALA A 640 32.33 27.63 -5.37
C ALA A 640 30.83 27.64 -5.71
N ASN A 641 30.16 26.49 -5.56
CA ASN A 641 28.74 26.31 -5.88
C ASN A 641 27.84 26.28 -4.63
N SER A 642 28.38 26.56 -3.43
CA SER A 642 27.60 26.53 -2.19
C SER A 642 26.99 27.89 -1.89
N GLY A 643 25.69 27.92 -1.59
CA GLY A 643 25.04 29.10 -1.00
C GLY A 643 25.42 29.34 0.47
N LYS A 644 25.97 28.32 1.13
CA LYS A 644 26.27 28.32 2.57
C LYS A 644 27.55 29.08 2.89
N LYS A 645 27.47 29.99 3.85
CA LYS A 645 28.61 30.75 4.37
C LYS A 645 29.34 29.98 5.48
N TRP A 646 30.60 30.35 5.69
CA TRP A 646 31.48 29.82 6.72
C TRP A 646 30.85 29.82 8.11
N GLU A 647 30.35 30.97 8.55
CA GLU A 647 29.75 31.12 9.88
C GLU A 647 28.49 30.26 10.07
N GLU A 648 27.71 30.05 9.00
CA GLU A 648 26.52 29.19 9.04
C GLU A 648 26.93 27.74 9.29
N SER A 649 28.02 27.27 8.67
CA SER A 649 28.55 25.93 8.91
C SER A 649 29.01 25.73 10.35
N ILE A 650 29.73 26.70 10.91
CA ILE A 650 30.17 26.64 12.32
C ILE A 650 28.99 26.59 13.29
N LEU A 651 27.96 27.40 13.04
CA LEU A 651 26.76 27.42 13.88
C LEU A 651 25.99 26.09 13.83
N GLU A 652 25.94 25.43 12.67
CA GLU A 652 25.37 24.09 12.53
C GLU A 652 26.22 23.02 13.21
N ASP A 653 27.55 23.09 13.07
CA ASP A 653 28.48 22.16 13.71
C ASP A 653 28.40 22.26 15.23
N PHE A 654 28.33 23.47 15.79
CA PHE A 654 28.12 23.67 17.22
C PHE A 654 26.81 23.04 17.72
N LYS A 655 25.71 23.21 16.98
CA LYS A 655 24.44 22.54 17.33
C LYS A 655 24.56 21.02 17.29
N ALA A 656 25.25 20.48 16.30
CA ALA A 656 25.45 19.05 16.17
C ALA A 656 26.30 18.48 17.32
N LEU A 657 27.38 19.18 17.70
CA LEU A 657 28.23 18.82 18.84
C LEU A 657 27.48 18.95 20.18
N GLU A 658 26.73 20.02 20.38
CA GLU A 658 25.88 20.23 21.57
C GLU A 658 24.85 19.10 21.73
N LYS A 659 24.23 18.66 20.63
CA LYS A 659 23.27 17.54 20.63
C LYS A 659 23.90 16.23 21.13
N GLU A 660 25.18 16.01 20.87
CA GLU A 660 25.96 14.86 21.34
C GLU A 660 26.69 15.16 22.67
N ARG A 661 26.32 16.24 23.37
CA ARG A 661 26.90 16.68 24.65
C ARG A 661 28.41 16.92 24.56
N VAL A 662 28.90 17.33 23.39
CA VAL A 662 30.27 17.81 23.17
C VAL A 662 30.21 19.33 23.23
N THR A 663 30.41 19.90 24.42
CA THR A 663 30.21 21.32 24.70
C THR A 663 31.44 21.98 25.31
N HIS A 664 31.61 23.28 25.04
CA HIS A 664 32.66 24.11 25.62
C HIS A 664 32.10 25.50 25.93
N PRO A 665 32.43 26.13 27.09
CA PRO A 665 31.85 27.42 27.49
C PRO A 665 31.99 28.53 26.44
N GLU A 666 33.12 28.55 25.73
CA GLU A 666 33.41 29.56 24.70
C GLU A 666 32.55 29.45 23.44
N MET A 667 31.86 28.32 23.19
CA MET A 667 31.00 28.16 22.01
C MET A 667 29.94 29.27 21.96
N THR A 668 29.30 29.58 23.09
CA THR A 668 28.30 30.66 23.19
C THR A 668 28.88 32.03 22.83
N ARG A 669 30.12 32.30 23.24
CA ARG A 669 30.80 33.58 22.91
C ARG A 669 31.10 33.66 21.42
N ILE A 670 31.67 32.60 20.84
CA ILE A 670 31.96 32.52 19.40
C ILE A 670 30.66 32.64 18.56
N GLN A 671 29.57 31.97 18.97
CA GLN A 671 28.26 32.10 18.29
C GLN A 671 27.79 33.55 18.22
N LYS A 672 27.95 34.32 19.31
CA LYS A 672 27.60 35.76 19.33
C LYS A 672 28.52 36.54 18.38
N LEU A 673 29.82 36.34 18.43
CA LEU A 673 30.78 37.05 17.56
C LEU A 673 30.49 36.85 16.07
N LEU A 674 30.10 35.64 15.68
CA LEU A 674 29.76 35.30 14.30
C LEU A 674 28.41 35.90 13.86
N LYS A 675 27.45 36.09 14.77
CA LYS A 675 26.13 36.68 14.47
C LYS A 675 26.10 38.22 14.44
N VAL A 676 27.01 38.91 15.13
CA VAL A 676 26.88 40.34 15.47
C VAL A 676 27.15 41.33 14.33
N VAL A 677 27.39 40.91 13.08
CA VAL A 677 27.62 41.87 11.98
C VAL A 677 26.93 41.43 10.69
N SER A 678 25.64 41.70 10.64
CA SER A 678 24.95 42.07 9.40
C SER A 678 24.72 43.59 9.49
N LYS A 679 25.67 44.37 8.97
CA LYS A 679 25.43 45.76 8.58
C LYS A 679 25.51 45.83 7.07
#